data_AF-A0A832D534-F1
#
_entry.id   AF-A0A832D534-F1
#
_cell.length_a   1.000
_cell.length_b   1.000
_cell.length_c   1.000
_cell.angle_alpha   90.00
_cell.angle_beta   90.00
_cell.angle_gamma   90.00
#
_symmetry.space_group_name_H-M   'P 1'
#
loop_
_entity.id
_entity.type
_entity.pdbx_description
1 polymer ?
#
loop_
_entity_poly.entity_id
_entity_poly.type
_entity_poly.pdbx_seq_one_letter_code
_entity_poly.pdbx_strand_id
1 'polypeptide(L)'
;MLNFRDNELSYESGGPLVQGLIVVGSCLDSTVKVPLDVYIKLLDRTPREEYGDFGFPLGRFIRGDLSSIVDNISECVSRNVDFIILTTEKGFMNIRVLEDRLGSELLNYVGKGWVIDAPKVNPNEAKRIVIEHTSANPVHPLHIGHARNASLGDSLSRMLKARGHIVIRRYYVNDVGRQMAVVALGLRILGISPNELASRLNMKIDHAIGWVYAITHTSIDYVSANNRGNINEAEKLASILAKLRERGDSKLADYIINSILSIDNPEALLSEIMARYEYGLEPEKSLIMSIAKAVIEGFNMTLSRIGVAFDYIDWESSIVWSGLVANVLEAIKQSKYITKYKDTLALDIMSIVRDKIGDDESLREVFKIPKGFDIPPMVLVRSDGTTLYWTRDIAYSIFKFRDSNADIVINVISGEQRLPQLQIRLALLGLGLAREAHNMIHYDYEIVRLPGRVMSGRRGEYVSLDEILDEAKARALQEILARNTSIDMSLAESIAEKIAVGAIRFSLAQPGALKPIVFDVEKILNFEENTGPYLQYTYARAHNILEKHGPIDYRLVDPTAYKDRERRSLLIHTLMYPLISAKAIDELRPEDIASYLLKLADIFNRWYQRDSVIHEQNIGFREAKALLVKLVRDALSSGLTLLGVPVLERM
;
A
#
# COMPACT_ATOMS: atom_id res chain seq x y z
N MET A 1 7.36 -10.88 -7.33
CA MET A 1 6.09 -11.53 -7.68
C MET A 1 5.81 -12.56 -6.60
N LEU A 2 4.58 -12.61 -6.10
CA LEU A 2 4.15 -13.74 -5.29
C LEU A 2 4.33 -15.00 -6.16
N ASN A 3 5.08 -15.99 -5.67
CA ASN A 3 5.29 -17.24 -6.40
C ASN A 3 4.03 -18.10 -6.29
N PHE A 4 2.93 -17.67 -6.88
CA PHE A 4 1.73 -18.49 -7.12
C PHE A 4 1.96 -19.43 -8.33
N ARG A 5 3.18 -19.97 -8.48
CA ARG A 5 3.62 -20.68 -9.69
C ARG A 5 2.92 -22.03 -9.92
N ASP A 6 2.16 -22.52 -8.95
CA ASP A 6 1.52 -23.84 -9.00
C ASP A 6 -0.02 -23.77 -9.13
N ASN A 7 -0.60 -22.58 -9.32
CA ASN A 7 -2.04 -22.41 -9.23
C ASN A 7 -2.71 -22.37 -10.61
N GLU A 8 -3.76 -23.16 -10.79
CA GLU A 8 -4.73 -22.93 -11.86
C GLU A 8 -5.28 -21.52 -11.65
N LEU A 9 -4.98 -20.59 -12.55
CA LEU A 9 -5.43 -19.20 -12.43
C LEU A 9 -6.96 -19.15 -12.40
N SER A 10 -7.53 -19.12 -11.19
CA SER A 10 -8.97 -18.98 -10.99
C SER A 10 -9.41 -17.56 -11.36
N TYR A 11 -9.75 -17.41 -12.64
CA TYR A 11 -10.43 -16.26 -13.22
C TYR A 11 -11.90 -16.60 -13.55
N GLU A 12 -12.44 -17.69 -12.99
CA GLU A 12 -13.79 -18.22 -13.27
C GLU A 12 -14.89 -17.17 -13.14
N SER A 13 -14.77 -16.23 -12.20
CA SER A 13 -15.71 -15.13 -11.99
C SER A 13 -15.43 -13.86 -12.81
N GLY A 14 -14.50 -13.91 -13.77
CA GLY A 14 -14.03 -12.76 -14.55
C GLY A 14 -15.02 -12.20 -15.58
N GLY A 15 -16.16 -12.85 -15.79
CA GLY A 15 -17.18 -12.40 -16.75
C GLY A 15 -16.93 -12.87 -18.17
N PRO A 16 -17.81 -12.49 -19.12
CA PRO A 16 -17.85 -13.09 -20.45
C PRO A 16 -16.56 -12.85 -21.24
N LEU A 17 -16.02 -11.62 -21.25
CA LEU A 17 -14.81 -11.31 -22.00
C LEU A 17 -13.58 -12.07 -21.47
N VAL A 18 -13.41 -12.10 -20.14
CA VAL A 18 -12.27 -12.79 -19.52
C VAL A 18 -12.36 -14.30 -19.75
N GLN A 19 -13.56 -14.88 -19.63
CA GLN A 19 -13.78 -16.29 -19.95
C GLN A 19 -13.50 -16.61 -21.42
N GLY A 20 -13.90 -15.73 -22.33
CA GLY A 20 -13.52 -15.85 -23.74
C GLY A 20 -12.00 -15.85 -23.95
N LEU A 21 -11.27 -14.96 -23.28
CA LEU A 21 -9.81 -14.92 -23.37
C LEU A 21 -9.15 -16.16 -22.76
N ILE A 22 -9.71 -16.74 -21.70
CA ILE A 22 -9.24 -17.99 -21.10
C ILE A 22 -9.46 -19.17 -22.02
N VAL A 23 -10.59 -19.22 -22.74
CA VAL A 23 -10.84 -20.23 -23.77
C VAL A 23 -9.76 -20.16 -24.86
N VAL A 24 -9.38 -18.96 -25.31
CA VAL A 24 -8.28 -18.78 -26.26
C VAL A 24 -6.98 -19.36 -25.70
N GLY A 25 -6.63 -19.04 -24.44
CA GLY A 25 -5.44 -19.57 -23.79
C GLY A 25 -5.47 -21.10 -23.60
N SER A 26 -6.63 -21.68 -23.29
CA SER A 26 -6.81 -23.12 -23.10
C SER A 26 -6.72 -23.88 -24.43
N CYS A 27 -7.28 -23.31 -25.50
CA CYS A 27 -7.13 -23.82 -26.86
C CYS A 27 -5.67 -23.71 -27.33
N LEU A 28 -4.97 -22.62 -26.97
CA LEU A 28 -3.55 -22.45 -27.23
C LEU A 28 -2.71 -23.52 -26.51
N ASP A 29 -2.93 -23.74 -25.22
CA ASP A 29 -2.21 -24.76 -24.45
C ASP A 29 -2.43 -26.17 -25.01
N SER A 30 -3.69 -26.55 -25.24
CA SER A 30 -4.02 -27.87 -25.78
C SER A 30 -3.40 -28.12 -27.17
N THR A 31 -3.33 -27.10 -28.03
CA THR A 31 -2.83 -27.22 -29.41
C THR A 31 -1.31 -27.14 -29.50
N VAL A 32 -0.67 -26.22 -28.77
CA VAL A 32 0.75 -25.85 -28.95
C VAL A 32 1.56 -25.77 -27.65
N LYS A 33 1.00 -26.22 -26.52
CA LYS A 33 1.68 -26.34 -25.22
C LYS A 33 2.25 -25.04 -24.68
N VAL A 34 1.57 -23.92 -24.96
CA VAL A 34 1.83 -22.65 -24.30
C VAL A 34 0.93 -22.57 -23.06
N PRO A 35 1.48 -22.56 -21.84
CA PRO A 35 0.69 -22.51 -20.62
C PRO A 35 -0.21 -21.27 -20.54
N LEU A 36 -1.39 -21.42 -19.92
CA LEU A 36 -2.38 -20.35 -19.77
C LEU A 36 -1.83 -19.12 -19.05
N ASP A 37 -1.02 -19.31 -18.01
CA ASP A 37 -0.39 -18.22 -17.24
C ASP A 37 0.58 -17.40 -18.09
N VAL A 38 1.37 -18.07 -18.93
CA VAL A 38 2.27 -17.42 -19.90
C VAL A 38 1.47 -16.63 -20.92
N TYR A 39 0.38 -17.20 -21.44
CA TYR A 39 -0.51 -16.52 -22.36
C TYR A 39 -1.11 -15.25 -21.75
N ILE A 40 -1.76 -15.36 -20.57
CA ILE A 40 -2.38 -14.22 -19.88
C ILE A 40 -1.34 -13.13 -19.54
N LYS A 41 -0.14 -13.53 -19.14
CA LYS A 41 0.94 -12.59 -18.81
C LYS A 41 1.38 -11.74 -20.00
N LEU A 42 1.42 -12.34 -21.19
CA LEU A 42 1.91 -11.72 -22.43
C LEU A 42 0.80 -11.17 -23.34
N LEU A 43 -0.47 -11.41 -23.01
CA LEU A 43 -1.60 -10.83 -23.70
C LEU A 43 -1.63 -9.33 -23.45
N ASP A 44 -1.68 -8.54 -24.53
CA ASP A 44 -1.68 -7.08 -24.43
C ASP A 44 -2.67 -6.47 -25.43
N ARG A 45 -3.04 -5.20 -25.21
CA ARG A 45 -3.83 -4.42 -26.17
C ARG A 45 -3.02 -4.18 -27.43
N THR A 46 -3.68 -4.26 -28.58
CA THR A 46 -3.05 -3.88 -29.84
C THR A 46 -2.83 -2.35 -29.89
N PRO A 47 -1.79 -1.87 -30.59
CA PRO A 47 -1.54 -0.44 -30.73
C PRO A 47 -2.54 0.24 -31.68
N ARG A 48 -3.23 -0.54 -32.52
CA ARG A 48 -4.19 -0.05 -33.53
C ARG A 48 -5.35 -1.02 -33.66
N GLU A 49 -6.54 -0.46 -33.82
CA GLU A 49 -7.81 -1.16 -33.96
C GLU A 49 -7.84 -2.14 -35.16
N GLU A 50 -7.09 -1.84 -36.22
CA GLU A 50 -6.94 -2.69 -37.41
C GLU A 50 -6.40 -4.10 -37.07
N TYR A 51 -5.52 -4.19 -36.08
CA TYR A 51 -4.91 -5.45 -35.61
C TYR A 51 -5.80 -6.23 -34.63
N GLY A 52 -7.03 -5.80 -34.36
CA GLY A 52 -7.91 -6.41 -33.35
C GLY A 52 -7.84 -5.68 -32.02
N ASP A 53 -8.36 -6.29 -30.96
CA ASP A 53 -8.42 -5.72 -29.60
C ASP A 53 -7.24 -6.13 -28.74
N PHE A 54 -6.76 -7.38 -28.91
CA PHE A 54 -5.62 -7.93 -28.18
C PHE A 54 -4.66 -8.66 -29.11
N GLY A 55 -3.40 -8.76 -28.71
CA GLY A 55 -2.36 -9.48 -29.44
C GLY A 55 -1.53 -10.35 -28.50
N PHE A 56 -1.16 -11.55 -28.97
CA PHE A 56 -0.26 -12.47 -28.30
C PHE A 56 0.94 -12.79 -29.22
N PRO A 57 2.20 -12.66 -28.76
CA PRO A 57 3.39 -12.85 -29.59
C PRO A 57 3.70 -14.34 -29.85
N LEU A 58 2.80 -15.02 -30.56
CA LEU A 58 2.83 -16.47 -30.83
C LEU A 58 4.16 -16.96 -31.43
N GLY A 59 4.76 -16.17 -32.32
CA GLY A 59 6.02 -16.49 -33.00
C GLY A 59 7.25 -16.55 -32.07
N ARG A 60 7.13 -16.15 -30.79
CA ARG A 60 8.18 -16.37 -29.78
C ARG A 60 8.23 -17.81 -29.30
N PHE A 61 7.10 -18.52 -29.38
CA PHE A 61 6.96 -19.87 -28.84
C PHE A 61 7.00 -20.94 -29.92
N ILE A 62 6.51 -20.60 -31.11
CA ILE A 62 6.30 -21.56 -32.18
C ILE A 62 6.95 -21.08 -33.47
N ARG A 63 7.56 -22.02 -34.19
CA ARG A 63 8.09 -21.83 -35.54
C ARG A 63 7.20 -22.57 -36.54
N GLY A 64 7.11 -22.07 -37.77
CA GLY A 64 6.35 -22.71 -38.85
C GLY A 64 5.24 -21.83 -39.42
N ASP A 65 4.26 -22.46 -40.07
CA ASP A 65 3.09 -21.77 -40.63
C ASP A 65 2.11 -21.37 -39.52
N LEU A 66 2.28 -20.14 -39.03
CA LEU A 66 1.42 -19.58 -37.99
C LEU A 66 -0.03 -19.40 -38.43
N SER A 67 -0.32 -19.34 -39.75
CA SER A 67 -1.70 -19.23 -40.23
C SER A 67 -2.48 -20.49 -39.93
N SER A 68 -1.97 -21.64 -40.38
CA SER A 68 -2.61 -22.93 -40.12
C SER A 68 -2.76 -23.21 -38.62
N ILE A 69 -1.80 -22.80 -37.80
CA ILE A 69 -1.88 -22.95 -36.34
C ILE A 69 -2.99 -22.09 -35.74
N VAL A 70 -3.08 -20.82 -36.14
CA VAL A 70 -4.15 -19.93 -35.68
C VAL A 70 -5.52 -20.41 -36.17
N ASP A 71 -5.62 -21.00 -37.37
CA ASP A 71 -6.86 -21.60 -37.87
C ASP A 71 -7.31 -22.78 -37.00
N ASN A 72 -6.40 -23.67 -36.60
CA ASN A 72 -6.71 -24.78 -35.68
C ASN A 72 -7.17 -24.27 -34.31
N ILE A 73 -6.50 -23.24 -33.78
CA ILE A 73 -6.90 -22.62 -32.51
C ILE A 73 -8.27 -21.95 -32.66
N SER A 74 -8.53 -21.30 -33.79
CA SER A 74 -9.83 -20.66 -34.10
C SER A 74 -10.97 -21.67 -34.14
N GLU A 75 -10.73 -22.87 -34.68
CA GLU A 75 -11.71 -23.96 -34.66
C GLU A 75 -12.03 -24.41 -33.23
N CYS A 76 -11.01 -24.53 -32.36
CA CYS A 76 -11.21 -24.82 -30.95
C CYS A 76 -12.00 -23.72 -30.23
N VAL A 77 -11.65 -22.44 -30.47
CA VAL A 77 -12.29 -21.29 -29.82
C VAL A 77 -13.75 -21.16 -30.26
N SER A 78 -14.04 -21.26 -31.56
CA SER A 78 -15.39 -21.11 -32.12
C SER A 78 -16.39 -22.16 -31.64
N ARG A 79 -15.93 -23.33 -31.17
CA ARG A 79 -16.78 -24.35 -30.53
C ARG A 79 -17.24 -23.97 -29.13
N ASN A 80 -16.54 -23.05 -28.48
CA ASN A 80 -16.77 -22.66 -27.10
C ASN A 80 -17.30 -21.23 -26.97
N VAL A 81 -16.89 -20.33 -27.87
CA VAL A 81 -17.16 -18.89 -27.82
C VAL A 81 -17.34 -18.34 -29.23
N ASP A 82 -18.42 -17.61 -29.48
CA ASP A 82 -18.78 -17.11 -30.81
C ASP A 82 -18.48 -15.61 -31.02
N PHE A 83 -18.04 -14.89 -29.98
CA PHE A 83 -17.72 -13.47 -30.03
C PHE A 83 -16.22 -13.17 -30.20
N ILE A 84 -15.38 -14.19 -30.39
CA ILE A 84 -13.93 -14.03 -30.60
C ILE A 84 -13.56 -14.50 -32.02
N ILE A 85 -12.86 -13.63 -32.74
CA ILE A 85 -12.21 -13.95 -34.01
C ILE A 85 -10.70 -13.84 -33.83
N LEU A 86 -9.98 -14.88 -34.24
CA LEU A 86 -8.52 -14.84 -34.27
C LEU A 86 -8.02 -14.55 -35.68
N THR A 87 -6.95 -13.77 -35.76
CA THR A 87 -6.20 -13.55 -37.00
C THR A 87 -4.71 -13.68 -36.71
N THR A 88 -3.90 -13.83 -37.76
CA THR A 88 -2.44 -13.85 -37.63
C THR A 88 -1.81 -12.74 -38.45
N GLU A 89 -0.86 -12.01 -37.86
CA GLU A 89 -0.08 -11.02 -38.58
C GLU A 89 1.31 -10.85 -37.95
N LYS A 90 2.38 -10.88 -38.77
CA LYS A 90 3.77 -10.58 -38.35
C LYS A 90 4.23 -11.34 -37.09
N GLY A 91 3.80 -12.60 -36.92
CA GLY A 91 4.18 -13.42 -35.78
C GLY A 91 3.29 -13.27 -34.53
N PHE A 92 2.22 -12.50 -34.62
CA PHE A 92 1.23 -12.34 -33.55
C PHE A 92 -0.06 -13.10 -33.87
N MET A 93 -0.66 -13.67 -32.84
CA MET A 93 -2.06 -14.08 -32.83
C MET A 93 -2.88 -12.91 -32.29
N ASN A 94 -3.68 -12.32 -33.15
CA ASN A 94 -4.53 -11.17 -32.89
C ASN A 94 -5.95 -11.63 -32.57
N ILE A 95 -6.60 -10.93 -31.64
CA ILE A 95 -7.94 -11.28 -31.12
C ILE A 95 -8.85 -10.09 -31.37
N ARG A 96 -9.90 -10.29 -32.18
CA ARG A 96 -10.98 -9.32 -32.37
C ARG A 96 -12.24 -9.81 -31.67
N VAL A 97 -12.81 -8.92 -30.86
CA VAL A 97 -14.05 -9.14 -30.13
C VAL A 97 -15.23 -8.58 -30.92
N LEU A 98 -16.27 -9.39 -31.09
CA LEU A 98 -17.54 -9.01 -31.68
C LEU A 98 -18.46 -8.47 -30.59
N GLU A 99 -18.66 -7.16 -30.58
CA GLU A 99 -19.29 -6.42 -29.48
C GLU A 99 -20.77 -6.74 -29.26
N ASP A 100 -21.54 -7.02 -30.31
CA ASP A 100 -22.96 -7.38 -30.20
C ASP A 100 -23.15 -8.79 -29.63
N ARG A 101 -22.31 -9.74 -30.05
CA ARG A 101 -22.29 -11.10 -29.48
C ARG A 101 -21.78 -11.09 -28.04
N LEU A 102 -20.72 -10.33 -27.75
CA LEU A 102 -20.25 -10.13 -26.38
C LEU A 102 -21.34 -9.49 -25.50
N GLY A 103 -22.06 -8.51 -26.01
CA GLY A 103 -23.19 -7.89 -25.30
C GLY A 103 -24.33 -8.88 -25.02
N SER A 104 -24.59 -9.80 -25.94
CA SER A 104 -25.56 -10.88 -25.75
C SER A 104 -25.10 -11.85 -24.66
N GLU A 105 -23.83 -12.25 -24.67
CA GLU A 105 -23.28 -13.13 -23.63
C GLU A 105 -23.21 -12.45 -22.27
N LEU A 106 -22.93 -11.15 -22.23
CA LEU A 106 -23.00 -10.34 -21.01
C LEU A 106 -24.39 -10.42 -20.35
N LEU A 107 -25.48 -10.41 -21.12
CA LEU A 107 -26.82 -10.57 -20.57
C LEU A 107 -27.02 -11.95 -19.92
N ASN A 108 -26.44 -13.00 -20.50
CA ASN A 108 -26.47 -14.34 -19.90
C ASN A 108 -25.76 -14.36 -18.55
N TYR A 109 -24.60 -13.69 -18.44
CA TYR A 109 -23.86 -13.58 -17.19
C TYR A 109 -24.63 -12.76 -16.14
N VAL A 110 -25.11 -11.58 -16.53
CA VAL A 110 -25.86 -10.70 -15.61
C VAL A 110 -27.16 -11.36 -15.16
N GLY A 111 -27.86 -12.08 -16.04
CA GLY A 111 -29.05 -12.86 -15.70
C GLY A 111 -28.79 -14.00 -14.70
N LYS A 112 -27.55 -14.50 -14.63
CA LYS A 112 -27.08 -15.46 -13.62
C LYS A 112 -26.54 -14.79 -12.35
N GLY A 113 -26.69 -13.46 -12.22
CA GLY A 113 -26.24 -12.70 -11.05
C GLY A 113 -24.77 -12.31 -11.08
N TRP A 114 -24.09 -12.39 -12.23
CA TRP A 114 -22.71 -11.93 -12.35
C TRP A 114 -22.59 -10.43 -12.07
N VAL A 115 -21.54 -10.06 -11.33
CA VAL A 115 -21.15 -8.68 -11.05
C VAL A 115 -19.70 -8.48 -11.42
N ILE A 116 -19.39 -7.28 -11.88
CA ILE A 116 -18.02 -6.90 -12.22
C ILE A 116 -17.23 -6.65 -10.93
N ASP A 117 -16.20 -7.47 -10.70
CA ASP A 117 -15.31 -7.35 -9.55
C ASP A 117 -13.98 -8.06 -9.83
N ALA A 118 -13.02 -7.94 -8.91
CA ALA A 118 -11.79 -8.73 -8.95
C ALA A 118 -12.13 -10.23 -8.75
N PRO A 119 -11.71 -11.13 -9.66
CA PRO A 119 -11.90 -12.56 -9.50
C PRO A 119 -11.24 -13.08 -8.24
N LYS A 120 -11.84 -14.09 -7.59
CA LYS A 120 -11.27 -14.74 -6.41
C LYS A 120 -10.45 -15.97 -6.79
N VAL A 121 -9.41 -16.25 -6.01
CA VAL A 121 -8.68 -17.52 -6.11
C VAL A 121 -9.58 -18.67 -5.69
N ASN A 122 -9.22 -19.89 -6.07
CA ASN A 122 -9.87 -21.08 -5.54
C ASN A 122 -9.74 -21.07 -4.00
N PRO A 123 -10.82 -21.33 -3.22
CA PRO A 123 -10.74 -21.37 -1.76
C PRO A 123 -9.65 -22.30 -1.21
N ASN A 124 -9.35 -23.41 -1.90
CA ASN A 124 -8.29 -24.35 -1.50
C ASN A 124 -6.87 -23.78 -1.70
N GLU A 125 -6.74 -22.72 -2.48
CA GLU A 125 -5.48 -22.03 -2.76
C GLU A 125 -5.32 -20.74 -1.94
N ALA A 126 -6.36 -20.32 -1.22
CA ALA A 126 -6.35 -19.09 -0.43
C ALA A 126 -5.23 -19.15 0.63
N LYS A 127 -4.31 -18.17 0.56
CA LYS A 127 -3.22 -18.03 1.51
C LYS A 127 -3.61 -17.19 2.71
N ARG A 128 -2.96 -17.46 3.84
CA ARG A 128 -2.96 -16.63 5.04
C ARG A 128 -1.80 -15.65 4.98
N ILE A 129 -2.09 -14.38 4.74
CA ILE A 129 -1.10 -13.34 4.45
C ILE A 129 -1.09 -12.33 5.60
N VAL A 130 0.07 -12.15 6.21
CA VAL A 130 0.32 -11.07 7.16
C VAL A 130 0.88 -9.88 6.41
N ILE A 131 0.34 -8.69 6.67
CA ILE A 131 0.83 -7.43 6.13
C ILE A 131 1.18 -6.52 7.31
N GLU A 132 2.46 -6.24 7.45
CA GLU A 132 2.94 -5.24 8.40
C GLU A 132 3.15 -3.92 7.67
N HIS A 133 2.52 -2.85 8.16
CA HIS A 133 2.66 -1.53 7.56
C HIS A 133 2.46 -0.41 8.58
N THR A 134 2.78 0.80 8.15
CA THR A 134 2.83 2.04 8.94
C THR A 134 3.92 2.03 10.00
N SER A 135 3.86 1.11 10.99
CA SER A 135 4.83 0.85 12.06
C SER A 135 5.69 2.07 12.46
N ALA A 136 5.04 3.22 12.68
CA ALA A 136 5.70 4.47 13.00
C ALA A 136 6.09 4.50 14.48
N ASN A 137 7.23 5.11 14.78
CA ASN A 137 7.69 5.25 16.15
C ASN A 137 6.73 6.15 16.94
N PRO A 138 6.33 5.76 18.17
CA PRO A 138 5.30 6.45 18.94
C PRO A 138 5.86 7.68 19.68
N VAL A 139 6.50 8.61 18.95
CA VAL A 139 7.19 9.78 19.54
C VAL A 139 6.76 11.12 18.97
N HIS A 140 6.02 11.14 17.86
CA HIS A 140 5.44 12.35 17.26
C HIS A 140 4.28 11.97 16.33
N PRO A 141 3.42 12.92 15.89
CA PRO A 141 2.32 12.65 14.97
C PRO A 141 2.74 12.00 13.67
N LEU A 142 1.81 11.29 13.04
CA LEU A 142 1.98 10.80 11.68
C LEU A 142 2.11 11.99 10.71
N HIS A 143 2.95 11.83 9.69
CA HIS A 143 3.17 12.81 8.63
C HIS A 143 2.98 12.14 7.27
N ILE A 144 3.08 12.89 6.17
CA ILE A 144 2.81 12.36 4.83
C ILE A 144 3.65 11.13 4.44
N GLY A 145 4.90 11.04 4.93
CA GLY A 145 5.72 9.83 4.76
C GLY A 145 5.10 8.56 5.36
N HIS A 146 4.47 8.67 6.53
CA HIS A 146 3.72 7.57 7.15
C HIS A 146 2.40 7.30 6.43
N ALA A 147 1.76 8.36 5.91
CA ALA A 147 0.54 8.23 5.12
C ALA A 147 0.76 7.37 3.87
N ARG A 148 1.93 7.46 3.21
CA ARG A 148 2.25 6.59 2.07
C ARG A 148 2.31 5.13 2.46
N ASN A 149 3.01 4.83 3.55
CA ASN A 149 3.10 3.47 4.08
C ASN A 149 1.71 2.92 4.43
N ALA A 150 0.93 3.69 5.20
CA ALA A 150 -0.43 3.35 5.60
C ALA A 150 -1.35 3.12 4.38
N SER A 151 -1.29 4.01 3.39
CA SER A 151 -2.14 3.93 2.20
C SER A 151 -1.78 2.74 1.31
N LEU A 152 -0.49 2.47 1.10
CA LEU A 152 -0.04 1.32 0.32
C LEU A 152 -0.36 0.01 1.06
N GLY A 153 0.00 -0.11 2.34
CA GLY A 153 -0.25 -1.32 3.12
C GLY A 153 -1.73 -1.68 3.24
N ASP A 154 -2.60 -0.69 3.45
CA ASP A 154 -4.04 -0.91 3.47
C ASP A 154 -4.61 -1.23 2.07
N SER A 155 -4.08 -0.61 1.00
CA SER A 155 -4.49 -0.97 -0.38
C SER A 155 -4.11 -2.40 -0.72
N LEU A 156 -2.89 -2.84 -0.40
CA LEU A 156 -2.47 -4.24 -0.55
C LEU A 156 -3.35 -5.19 0.26
N SER A 157 -3.75 -4.77 1.46
CA SER A 157 -4.65 -5.55 2.31
C SER A 157 -6.03 -5.74 1.68
N ARG A 158 -6.60 -4.67 1.13
CA ARG A 158 -7.90 -4.68 0.43
C ARG A 158 -7.83 -5.51 -0.84
N MET A 159 -6.78 -5.31 -1.64
CA MET A 159 -6.46 -6.07 -2.85
C MET A 159 -6.42 -7.57 -2.59
N LEU A 160 -5.57 -8.02 -1.67
CA LEU A 160 -5.40 -9.45 -1.37
C LEU A 160 -6.66 -10.07 -0.75
N LYS A 161 -7.39 -9.31 0.08
CA LYS A 161 -8.68 -9.76 0.63
C LYS A 161 -9.75 -9.90 -0.46
N ALA A 162 -9.82 -8.96 -1.41
CA ALA A 162 -10.74 -9.03 -2.55
C ALA A 162 -10.41 -10.24 -3.45
N ARG A 163 -9.12 -10.56 -3.61
CA ARG A 163 -8.64 -11.75 -4.32
C ARG A 163 -8.97 -13.07 -3.61
N GLY A 164 -9.50 -13.03 -2.38
CA GLY A 164 -9.97 -14.21 -1.65
C GLY A 164 -9.01 -14.75 -0.59
N HIS A 165 -7.90 -14.05 -0.32
CA HIS A 165 -6.96 -14.44 0.73
C HIS A 165 -7.43 -14.04 2.14
N ILE A 166 -6.89 -14.72 3.14
CA ILE A 166 -7.07 -14.34 4.55
C ILE A 166 -5.97 -13.36 4.89
N VAL A 167 -6.32 -12.09 5.06
CA VAL A 167 -5.34 -11.02 5.32
C VAL A 167 -5.38 -10.60 6.79
N ILE A 168 -4.21 -10.46 7.40
CA ILE A 168 -4.02 -9.97 8.77
C ILE A 168 -3.09 -8.76 8.73
N ARG A 169 -3.61 -7.62 9.19
CA ARG A 169 -2.88 -6.35 9.25
C ARG A 169 -2.27 -6.19 10.63
N ARG A 170 -0.96 -5.95 10.67
CA ARG A 170 -0.21 -5.76 11.90
C ARG A 170 0.47 -4.40 11.91
N TYR A 171 0.42 -3.75 13.06
CA TYR A 171 1.20 -2.56 13.35
C TYR A 171 2.30 -2.96 14.35
N TYR A 172 3.56 -2.71 14.03
CA TYR A 172 4.67 -2.92 14.96
C TYR A 172 5.02 -1.61 15.67
N VAL A 173 4.81 -1.58 16.98
CA VAL A 173 5.13 -0.43 17.82
C VAL A 173 6.58 -0.53 18.28
N ASN A 174 7.43 0.33 17.73
CA ASN A 174 8.82 0.48 18.15
C ASN A 174 8.90 1.31 19.44
N ASP A 175 8.52 0.70 20.56
CA ASP A 175 8.51 1.31 21.88
C ASP A 175 9.83 1.12 22.64
N VAL A 176 10.83 0.43 22.06
CA VAL A 176 12.13 0.20 22.70
C VAL A 176 13.22 1.00 22.01
N GLY A 177 13.79 1.99 22.72
CA GLY A 177 14.99 2.66 22.26
C GLY A 177 15.14 4.09 22.77
N ARG A 178 16.17 4.77 22.26
CA ARG A 178 16.56 6.10 22.72
C ARG A 178 15.44 7.14 22.55
N GLN A 179 14.67 7.08 21.47
CA GLN A 179 13.62 8.07 21.24
C GLN A 179 12.55 8.02 22.33
N MET A 180 12.13 6.82 22.75
CA MET A 180 11.20 6.66 23.86
C MET A 180 11.78 7.10 25.20
N ALA A 181 13.07 6.82 25.45
CA ALA A 181 13.75 7.30 26.65
C ALA A 181 13.80 8.84 26.72
N VAL A 182 13.96 9.52 25.58
CA VAL A 182 13.92 10.99 25.51
C VAL A 182 12.53 11.51 25.91
N VAL A 183 11.45 10.94 25.36
CA VAL A 183 10.09 11.36 25.74
C VAL A 183 9.81 11.08 27.22
N ALA A 184 10.23 9.90 27.70
CA ALA A 184 10.09 9.52 29.10
C ALA A 184 10.82 10.47 30.04
N LEU A 185 12.04 10.90 29.69
CA LEU A 185 12.78 11.90 30.46
C LEU A 185 12.02 13.24 30.52
N GLY A 186 11.50 13.71 29.39
CA GLY A 186 10.71 14.94 29.32
C GLY A 186 9.47 14.90 30.22
N LEU A 187 8.67 13.83 30.17
CA LEU A 187 7.51 13.68 31.05
C LEU A 187 7.88 13.45 32.51
N ARG A 188 8.98 12.73 32.79
CA ARG A 188 9.48 12.53 34.15
C ARG A 188 9.87 13.86 34.79
N ILE A 189 10.50 14.76 34.02
CA ILE A 189 10.81 16.12 34.49
C ILE A 189 9.52 16.86 34.82
N LEU A 190 8.54 16.85 33.91
CA LEU A 190 7.27 17.56 34.11
C LEU A 190 6.42 17.00 35.27
N GLY A 191 6.54 15.71 35.56
CA GLY A 191 5.75 15.04 36.61
C GLY A 191 4.26 14.93 36.28
N ILE A 192 3.88 14.97 35.00
CA ILE A 192 2.48 14.91 34.53
C ILE A 192 2.25 13.72 33.60
N SER A 193 1.00 13.26 33.53
CA SER A 193 0.60 12.19 32.60
C SER A 193 0.52 12.67 31.14
N PRO A 194 0.60 11.78 30.14
CA PRO A 194 0.37 12.13 28.74
C PRO A 194 -0.96 12.86 28.50
N ASN A 195 -2.05 12.39 29.11
CA ASN A 195 -3.38 13.00 28.94
C ASN A 195 -3.45 14.40 29.55
N GLU A 196 -2.86 14.60 30.72
CA GLU A 196 -2.79 15.92 31.35
C GLU A 196 -1.98 16.91 30.51
N LEU A 197 -0.85 16.47 29.92
CA LEU A 197 -0.07 17.27 28.99
C LEU A 197 -0.93 17.71 27.79
N ALA A 198 -1.61 16.78 27.14
CA ALA A 198 -2.46 17.06 25.97
C ALA A 198 -3.57 18.07 26.29
N SER A 199 -4.24 17.91 27.44
CA SER A 199 -5.25 18.86 27.89
C SER A 199 -4.67 20.26 28.18
N ARG A 200 -3.50 20.34 28.83
CA ARG A 200 -2.84 21.63 29.11
C ARG A 200 -2.42 22.37 27.85
N LEU A 201 -1.93 21.63 26.85
CA LEU A 201 -1.50 22.21 25.58
C LEU A 201 -2.66 22.49 24.61
N ASN A 202 -3.87 22.00 24.90
CA ASN A 202 -5.00 21.96 23.97
C ASN A 202 -4.59 21.34 22.61
N MET A 203 -3.86 20.23 22.68
CA MET A 203 -3.33 19.50 21.53
C MET A 203 -3.83 18.06 21.55
N LYS A 204 -3.94 17.47 20.37
CA LYS A 204 -4.10 16.02 20.24
C LYS A 204 -2.89 15.31 20.88
N ILE A 205 -3.12 14.15 21.48
CA ILE A 205 -2.17 13.47 22.37
C ILE A 205 -0.80 13.18 21.73
N ASP A 206 -0.76 12.72 20.48
CA ASP A 206 0.47 12.46 19.73
C ASP A 206 1.20 13.76 19.33
N HIS A 207 0.47 14.87 19.18
CA HIS A 207 1.06 16.20 18.94
C HIS A 207 1.69 16.75 20.21
N ALA A 208 1.02 16.61 21.35
CA ALA A 208 1.55 17.00 22.66
C ALA A 208 2.83 16.21 23.00
N ILE A 209 2.83 14.90 22.78
CA ILE A 209 4.03 14.05 22.95
C ILE A 209 5.13 14.43 21.95
N GLY A 210 4.78 14.71 20.69
CA GLY A 210 5.73 15.19 19.68
C GLY A 210 6.41 16.50 20.08
N TRP A 211 5.69 17.41 20.73
CA TRP A 211 6.24 18.65 21.27
C TRP A 211 7.24 18.38 22.41
N VAL A 212 6.89 17.53 23.38
CA VAL A 212 7.81 17.10 24.46
C VAL A 212 9.05 16.40 23.89
N TYR A 213 8.86 15.51 22.92
CA TYR A 213 9.97 14.85 22.24
C TYR A 213 10.95 15.86 21.63
N ALA A 214 10.43 16.81 20.84
CA ALA A 214 11.24 17.79 20.13
C ALA A 214 12.02 18.70 21.09
N ILE A 215 11.36 19.19 22.16
CA ILE A 215 12.01 20.09 23.10
C ILE A 215 13.06 19.37 23.94
N THR A 216 12.75 18.19 24.50
CA THR A 216 13.73 17.42 25.28
C THR A 216 14.91 17.00 24.41
N HIS A 217 14.67 16.50 23.21
CA HIS A 217 15.75 16.10 22.30
C HIS A 217 16.64 17.29 21.92
N THR A 218 16.04 18.45 21.63
CA THR A 218 16.80 19.64 21.22
C THR A 218 17.61 20.22 22.37
N SER A 219 17.10 20.18 23.60
CA SER A 219 17.86 20.57 24.79
C SER A 219 19.07 19.65 25.03
N ILE A 220 18.92 18.34 24.85
CA ILE A 220 20.04 17.39 25.00
C ILE A 220 21.12 17.63 23.95
N ASP A 221 20.72 17.80 22.68
CA ASP A 221 21.67 18.11 21.61
C ASP A 221 22.37 19.46 21.85
N TYR A 222 21.66 20.44 22.41
CA TYR A 222 22.22 21.75 22.76
C TYR A 222 23.31 21.63 23.83
N VAL A 223 23.07 20.84 24.90
CA VAL A 223 24.09 20.51 25.91
C VAL A 223 25.29 19.82 25.25
N SER A 224 25.05 18.83 24.38
CA SER A 224 26.14 18.14 23.68
C SER A 224 26.93 19.05 22.75
N ALA A 225 26.30 20.01 22.07
CA ALA A 225 26.97 20.95 21.19
C ALA A 225 27.86 21.92 21.98
N ASN A 226 27.36 22.43 23.11
CA ASN A 226 28.14 23.29 24.01
C ASN A 226 29.34 22.54 24.62
N ASN A 227 29.16 21.31 25.08
CA ASN A 227 30.24 20.50 25.63
C ASN A 227 31.34 20.18 24.60
N ARG A 228 30.98 20.15 23.30
CA ARG A 228 31.93 19.98 22.19
C ARG A 228 32.52 21.30 21.68
N GLY A 229 32.09 22.45 22.21
CA GLY A 229 32.49 23.77 21.73
C GLY A 229 31.94 24.14 20.34
N ASN A 230 30.88 23.49 19.86
CA ASN A 230 30.29 23.76 18.55
C ASN A 230 29.26 24.90 18.60
N ILE A 231 29.76 26.14 18.64
CA ILE A 231 28.95 27.36 18.80
C ILE A 231 27.86 27.48 17.72
N ASN A 232 28.19 27.23 16.46
CA ASN A 232 27.24 27.35 15.34
C ASN A 232 26.05 26.38 15.48
N GLU A 233 26.32 25.16 15.94
CA GLU A 233 25.26 24.17 16.18
C GLU A 233 24.40 24.58 17.39
N ALA A 234 25.03 25.05 18.47
CA ALA A 234 24.33 25.52 19.65
C ALA A 234 23.38 26.71 19.34
N GLU A 235 23.82 27.70 18.56
CA GLU A 235 22.99 28.83 18.12
C GLU A 235 21.77 28.37 17.29
N LYS A 236 21.99 27.44 16.35
CA LYS A 236 20.90 26.86 15.56
C LYS A 236 19.89 26.14 16.44
N LEU A 237 20.36 25.35 17.42
CA LEU A 237 19.48 24.63 18.35
C LEU A 237 18.73 25.58 19.27
N ALA A 238 19.36 26.66 19.74
CA ALA A 238 18.69 27.70 20.53
C ALA A 238 17.56 28.38 19.75
N SER A 239 17.76 28.67 18.45
CA SER A 239 16.70 29.18 17.58
C SER A 239 15.52 28.21 17.45
N ILE A 240 15.79 26.90 17.37
CA ILE A 240 14.75 25.87 17.32
C ILE A 240 14.01 25.79 18.66
N LEU A 241 14.71 25.83 19.79
CA LEU A 241 14.09 25.86 21.13
C LEU A 241 13.16 27.07 21.31
N ALA A 242 13.55 28.25 20.82
CA ALA A 242 12.70 29.44 20.85
C ALA A 242 11.38 29.22 20.09
N LYS A 243 11.44 28.64 18.89
CA LYS A 243 10.23 28.30 18.10
C LYS A 243 9.36 27.24 18.78
N LEU A 244 9.97 26.22 19.39
CA LEU A 244 9.24 25.18 20.13
C LEU A 244 8.53 25.77 21.35
N ARG A 245 9.18 26.70 22.04
CA ARG A 245 8.62 27.44 23.18
C ARG A 245 7.41 28.30 22.78
N GLU A 246 7.42 28.91 21.61
CA GLU A 246 6.29 29.70 21.08
C GLU A 246 5.09 28.84 20.67
N ARG A 247 5.33 27.63 20.17
CA ARG A 247 4.26 26.71 19.70
C ARG A 247 3.52 25.99 20.83
N GLY A 248 4.08 25.95 22.03
CA GLY A 248 3.51 25.24 23.18
C GLY A 248 3.35 26.13 24.41
N ASP A 249 3.40 25.53 25.60
CA ASP A 249 3.41 26.27 26.85
C ASP A 249 4.85 26.69 27.19
N SER A 250 5.08 28.00 27.23
CA SER A 250 6.42 28.56 27.46
C SER A 250 6.99 28.23 28.85
N LYS A 251 6.13 28.08 29.88
CA LYS A 251 6.57 27.73 31.24
C LYS A 251 6.99 26.26 31.31
N LEU A 252 6.21 25.37 30.70
CA LEU A 252 6.58 23.96 30.60
C LEU A 252 7.87 23.78 29.79
N ALA A 253 8.00 24.52 28.69
CA ALA A 253 9.21 24.52 27.88
C ALA A 253 10.44 24.95 28.68
N ASP A 254 10.37 26.11 29.34
CA ASP A 254 11.48 26.63 30.15
C ASP A 254 11.86 25.66 31.27
N TYR A 255 10.87 25.00 31.88
CA TYR A 255 11.11 24.00 32.92
C TYR A 255 11.87 22.77 32.40
N ILE A 256 11.47 22.22 31.24
CA ILE A 256 12.19 21.11 30.60
C ILE A 256 13.63 21.52 30.26
N ILE A 257 13.78 22.67 29.58
CA ILE A 257 15.08 23.17 29.12
C ILE A 257 16.03 23.34 30.31
N ASN A 258 15.61 24.08 31.34
CA ASN A 258 16.44 24.37 32.51
C ASN A 258 16.80 23.10 33.28
N SER A 259 15.85 22.16 33.41
CA SER A 259 16.10 20.87 34.05
C SER A 259 17.17 20.07 33.29
N ILE A 260 17.08 19.99 31.95
CA ILE A 260 18.07 19.27 31.13
C ILE A 260 19.44 19.94 31.19
N LEU A 261 19.51 21.27 31.18
CA LEU A 261 20.77 22.02 31.32
C LEU A 261 21.47 21.76 32.66
N SER A 262 20.72 21.39 33.69
CA SER A 262 21.26 21.05 35.02
C SER A 262 21.75 19.61 35.17
N ILE A 263 21.54 18.75 34.15
CA ILE A 263 21.98 17.36 34.18
C ILE A 263 23.41 17.27 33.62
N ASP A 264 24.35 16.77 34.45
CA ASP A 264 25.77 16.63 34.07
C ASP A 264 25.99 15.80 32.81
N ASN A 265 25.32 14.64 32.71
CA ASN A 265 25.41 13.75 31.55
C ASN A 265 24.03 13.19 31.16
N PRO A 266 23.27 13.91 30.30
CA PRO A 266 21.96 13.46 29.85
C PRO A 266 21.99 12.12 29.11
N GLU A 267 23.05 11.80 28.38
CA GLU A 267 23.16 10.54 27.63
C GLU A 267 23.32 9.31 28.54
N ALA A 268 24.03 9.44 29.66
CA ALA A 268 24.10 8.38 30.65
C ALA A 268 22.72 8.08 31.26
N LEU A 269 21.95 9.12 31.54
CA LEU A 269 20.59 9.01 32.05
C LEU A 269 19.62 8.38 31.05
N LEU A 270 19.73 8.73 29.76
CA LEU A 270 18.97 8.08 28.70
C LEU A 270 19.31 6.59 28.60
N SER A 271 20.60 6.25 28.68
CA SER A 271 21.07 4.86 28.65
C SER A 271 20.52 4.05 29.83
N GLU A 272 20.46 4.65 31.02
CA GLU A 272 19.84 4.05 32.20
C GLU A 272 18.33 3.80 31.99
N ILE A 273 17.58 4.80 31.52
CA ILE A 273 16.14 4.67 31.24
C ILE A 273 15.89 3.55 30.22
N MET A 274 16.67 3.51 29.14
CA MET A 274 16.57 2.46 28.11
C MET A 274 16.80 1.07 28.69
N ALA A 275 17.90 0.88 29.44
CA ALA A 275 18.22 -0.40 30.04
C ALA A 275 17.11 -0.87 30.99
N ARG A 276 16.64 0.03 31.87
CA ARG A 276 15.57 -0.29 32.82
C ARG A 276 14.27 -0.70 32.11
N TYR A 277 13.92 -0.05 31.00
CA TYR A 277 12.77 -0.42 30.19
C TYR A 277 12.93 -1.77 29.47
N GLU A 278 14.11 -2.02 28.89
CA GLU A 278 14.42 -3.31 28.25
C GLU A 278 14.33 -4.49 29.24
N TYR A 279 14.71 -4.28 30.51
CA TYR A 279 14.53 -5.25 31.59
C TYR A 279 13.12 -5.28 32.20
N GLY A 280 12.21 -4.41 31.76
CA GLY A 280 10.84 -4.35 32.26
C GLY A 280 10.72 -3.86 33.71
N LEU A 281 11.61 -2.96 34.14
CA LEU A 281 11.66 -2.44 35.51
C LEU A 281 10.81 -1.17 35.69
N GLU A 282 10.20 -1.04 36.87
CA GLU A 282 9.46 0.15 37.28
C GLU A 282 10.36 1.23 37.87
N PRO A 283 10.08 2.54 37.65
CA PRO A 283 8.86 3.09 37.03
C PRO A 283 8.90 3.23 35.50
N GLU A 284 10.04 2.98 34.85
CA GLU A 284 10.24 3.23 33.41
C GLU A 284 9.29 2.41 32.53
N LYS A 285 9.01 1.16 32.92
CA LYS A 285 8.04 0.29 32.24
C LYS A 285 6.67 0.94 32.17
N SER A 286 6.08 1.32 33.30
CA SER A 286 4.73 1.92 33.32
C SER A 286 4.70 3.25 32.59
N LEU A 287 5.74 4.09 32.79
CA LEU A 287 5.82 5.40 32.13
C LEU A 287 5.87 5.27 30.61
N ILE A 288 6.82 4.51 30.06
CA ILE A 288 7.00 4.38 28.60
C ILE A 288 5.80 3.68 27.96
N MET A 289 5.24 2.65 28.59
CA MET A 289 4.03 2.00 28.08
C MET A 289 2.84 2.97 28.04
N SER A 290 2.69 3.84 29.04
CA SER A 290 1.61 4.83 29.06
C SER A 290 1.77 5.86 27.92
N ILE A 291 3.00 6.29 27.65
CA ILE A 291 3.33 7.21 26.55
C ILE A 291 3.01 6.54 25.21
N ALA A 292 3.56 5.35 24.97
CA ALA A 292 3.44 4.67 23.70
C ALA A 292 1.97 4.37 23.39
N LYS A 293 1.18 3.88 24.37
CA LYS A 293 -0.26 3.66 24.22
C LYS A 293 -1.01 4.94 23.87
N ALA A 294 -0.72 6.04 24.55
CA ALA A 294 -1.35 7.33 24.30
C ALA A 294 -1.06 7.84 22.88
N VAL A 295 0.16 7.67 22.39
CA VAL A 295 0.51 8.05 21.00
C VAL A 295 -0.17 7.13 19.98
N ILE A 296 -0.23 5.82 20.23
CA ILE A 296 -0.94 4.88 19.36
C ILE A 296 -2.44 5.19 19.29
N GLU A 297 -3.06 5.65 20.38
CA GLU A 297 -4.43 6.16 20.35
C GLU A 297 -4.57 7.36 19.40
N GLY A 298 -3.66 8.33 19.49
CA GLY A 298 -3.60 9.46 18.55
C GLY A 298 -3.41 9.01 17.09
N PHE A 299 -2.55 8.02 16.84
CA PHE A 299 -2.36 7.45 15.50
C PHE A 299 -3.64 6.79 14.99
N ASN A 300 -4.34 6.02 15.83
CA ASN A 300 -5.58 5.36 15.47
C ASN A 300 -6.67 6.37 15.08
N MET A 301 -6.75 7.53 15.76
CA MET A 301 -7.66 8.61 15.37
C MET A 301 -7.36 9.09 13.94
N THR A 302 -6.10 9.37 13.62
CA THR A 302 -5.69 9.84 12.27
C THR A 302 -5.88 8.76 11.21
N LEU A 303 -5.47 7.52 11.48
CA LEU A 303 -5.57 6.41 10.53
C LEU A 303 -7.03 6.04 10.24
N SER A 304 -7.91 6.15 11.23
CA SER A 304 -9.35 5.95 11.04
C SER A 304 -9.96 6.96 10.07
N ARG A 305 -9.49 8.22 10.07
CA ARG A 305 -9.96 9.24 9.11
C ARG A 305 -9.70 8.83 7.66
N ILE A 306 -8.57 8.19 7.38
CA ILE A 306 -8.22 7.69 6.04
C ILE A 306 -8.66 6.23 5.81
N GLY A 307 -9.47 5.66 6.70
CA GLY A 307 -10.02 4.31 6.54
C GLY A 307 -8.98 3.19 6.66
N VAL A 308 -7.90 3.41 7.41
CA VAL A 308 -6.86 2.42 7.70
C VAL A 308 -7.09 1.85 9.10
N ALA A 309 -7.02 0.52 9.22
CA ALA A 309 -7.20 -0.20 10.47
C ALA A 309 -6.26 -1.40 10.57
N PHE A 310 -6.01 -1.86 11.79
CA PHE A 310 -5.15 -3.01 12.08
C PHE A 310 -5.91 -4.07 12.85
N ASP A 311 -5.53 -5.32 12.64
CA ASP A 311 -6.09 -6.47 13.35
C ASP A 311 -5.29 -6.76 14.63
N TYR A 312 -3.98 -6.46 14.60
CA TYR A 312 -3.08 -6.57 15.77
C TYR A 312 -2.14 -5.37 15.89
N ILE A 313 -1.89 -4.99 17.14
CA ILE A 313 -0.85 -4.02 17.53
C ILE A 313 0.21 -4.81 18.32
N ASP A 314 1.35 -5.03 17.69
CA ASP A 314 2.46 -5.80 18.24
C ASP A 314 3.48 -4.85 18.87
N TRP A 315 3.89 -5.11 20.11
CA TRP A 315 4.81 -4.24 20.86
C TRP A 315 6.21 -4.83 20.83
N GLU A 316 7.22 -4.05 20.42
CA GLU A 316 8.62 -4.47 20.43
C GLU A 316 9.05 -4.91 21.84
N SER A 317 8.64 -4.15 22.86
CA SER A 317 8.86 -4.49 24.27
C SER A 317 8.35 -5.88 24.64
N SER A 318 7.18 -6.28 24.15
CA SER A 318 6.62 -7.62 24.41
C SER A 318 7.46 -8.72 23.77
N ILE A 319 8.01 -8.48 22.57
CA ILE A 319 8.92 -9.42 21.90
C ILE A 319 10.22 -9.55 22.71
N VAL A 320 10.78 -8.42 23.19
CA VAL A 320 11.98 -8.40 24.04
C VAL A 320 11.75 -9.15 25.35
N TRP A 321 10.67 -8.84 26.08
CA TRP A 321 10.37 -9.43 27.38
C TRP A 321 9.97 -10.91 27.32
N SER A 322 9.47 -11.39 26.18
CA SER A 322 9.09 -12.80 25.98
C SER A 322 10.28 -13.78 25.98
N GLY A 323 11.51 -13.27 25.85
CA GLY A 323 12.71 -14.09 25.67
C GLY A 323 12.90 -14.59 24.23
N LEU A 324 12.00 -14.28 23.29
CA LEU A 324 12.14 -14.69 21.89
C LEU A 324 13.43 -14.13 21.25
N VAL A 325 13.77 -12.88 21.55
CA VAL A 325 15.02 -12.25 21.07
C VAL A 325 16.24 -13.00 21.60
N ALA A 326 16.23 -13.39 22.88
CA ALA A 326 17.31 -14.16 23.49
C ALA A 326 17.44 -15.55 22.83
N ASN A 327 16.32 -16.23 22.58
CA ASN A 327 16.32 -17.52 21.90
C ASN A 327 16.89 -17.46 20.48
N VAL A 328 16.54 -16.41 19.72
CA VAL A 328 17.11 -16.17 18.38
C VAL A 328 18.60 -15.92 18.47
N LEU A 329 19.05 -15.11 19.43
CA LEU A 329 20.47 -14.84 19.63
C LEU A 329 21.26 -16.12 19.96
N GLU A 330 20.73 -16.98 20.82
CA GLU A 330 21.36 -18.28 21.13
C GLU A 330 21.38 -19.22 19.91
N ALA A 331 20.31 -19.26 19.12
CA ALA A 331 20.30 -20.04 17.88
C ALA A 331 21.34 -19.54 16.88
N ILE A 332 21.51 -18.22 16.76
CA ILE A 332 22.57 -17.63 15.93
C ILE A 332 23.96 -17.99 16.47
N LYS A 333 24.17 -17.92 17.80
CA LYS A 333 25.45 -18.29 18.42
C LYS A 333 25.86 -19.74 18.18
N GLN A 334 24.89 -20.63 18.11
CA GLN A 334 25.09 -22.05 17.82
C GLN A 334 25.23 -22.33 16.32
N SER A 335 24.92 -21.36 15.45
CA SER A 335 25.03 -21.52 14.00
C SER A 335 26.49 -21.48 13.53
N LYS A 336 26.77 -22.16 12.42
CA LYS A 336 28.09 -22.11 11.75
C LYS A 336 28.41 -20.76 11.08
N TYR A 337 27.45 -19.82 11.06
CA TYR A 337 27.58 -18.52 10.39
C TYR A 337 27.90 -17.39 11.37
N ILE A 338 28.13 -17.70 12.65
CA ILE A 338 28.59 -16.72 13.62
C ILE A 338 29.98 -16.20 13.25
N THR A 339 30.19 -14.89 13.40
CA THR A 339 31.49 -14.25 13.19
C THR A 339 31.69 -13.08 14.17
N LYS A 340 32.88 -12.47 14.13
CA LYS A 340 33.17 -11.20 14.80
C LYS A 340 33.38 -10.12 13.75
N TYR A 341 32.75 -8.97 13.95
CA TYR A 341 32.95 -7.78 13.14
C TYR A 341 33.21 -6.58 14.03
N LYS A 342 34.39 -5.96 13.89
CA LYS A 342 34.86 -4.86 14.77
C LYS A 342 34.70 -5.21 16.26
N ASP A 343 35.17 -6.39 16.65
CA ASP A 343 35.11 -6.95 18.02
C ASP A 343 33.71 -7.22 18.59
N THR A 344 32.65 -7.07 17.78
CA THR A 344 31.26 -7.36 18.17
C THR A 344 30.74 -8.62 17.50
N LEU A 345 29.76 -9.27 18.13
CA LEU A 345 29.12 -10.48 17.59
C LEU A 345 28.31 -10.13 16.34
N ALA A 346 28.54 -10.86 15.26
CA ALA A 346 27.86 -10.66 14.00
C ALA A 346 27.48 -11.98 13.33
N LEU A 347 26.54 -11.92 12.40
CA LEU A 347 26.18 -13.01 11.50
C LEU A 347 26.85 -12.79 10.14
N ASP A 348 27.59 -13.79 9.65
CA ASP A 348 28.22 -13.77 8.34
C ASP A 348 27.19 -14.11 7.25
N ILE A 349 26.56 -13.05 6.73
CA ILE A 349 25.55 -13.13 5.68
C ILE A 349 26.12 -13.72 4.38
N MET A 350 27.38 -13.43 4.05
CA MET A 350 27.98 -13.92 2.81
C MET A 350 28.30 -15.41 2.86
N SER A 351 28.66 -15.93 4.04
CA SER A 351 28.76 -17.39 4.23
C SER A 351 27.40 -18.08 4.05
N ILE A 352 26.30 -17.47 4.48
CA ILE A 352 24.96 -18.00 4.21
C ILE A 352 24.67 -18.01 2.70
N VAL A 353 24.94 -16.91 2.00
CA VAL A 353 24.73 -16.83 0.54
C VAL A 353 25.54 -17.89 -0.19
N ARG A 354 26.82 -18.07 0.13
CA ARG A 354 27.68 -19.11 -0.49
C ARG A 354 27.16 -20.52 -0.24
N ASP A 355 26.75 -20.82 0.99
CA ASP A 355 26.36 -22.17 1.41
C ASP A 355 24.93 -22.56 1.01
N LYS A 356 24.00 -21.60 0.95
CA LYS A 356 22.56 -21.86 0.74
C LYS A 356 22.02 -21.44 -0.61
N ILE A 357 22.71 -20.53 -1.31
CA ILE A 357 22.26 -19.99 -2.60
C ILE A 357 23.29 -20.29 -3.69
N GLY A 358 24.57 -20.03 -3.43
CA GLY A 358 25.64 -20.24 -4.40
C GLY A 358 25.41 -19.46 -5.70
N ASP A 359 25.57 -20.17 -6.81
CA ASP A 359 25.40 -19.67 -8.18
C ASP A 359 24.03 -19.99 -8.79
N ASP A 360 23.08 -20.48 -7.99
CA ASP A 360 21.71 -20.74 -8.46
C ASP A 360 21.02 -19.42 -8.85
N GLU A 361 20.92 -19.15 -10.16
CA GLU A 361 20.37 -17.91 -10.67
C GLU A 361 18.89 -17.72 -10.29
N SER A 362 18.14 -18.81 -10.11
CA SER A 362 16.74 -18.75 -9.69
C SER A 362 16.60 -18.30 -8.24
N LEU A 363 17.41 -18.83 -7.33
CA LEU A 363 17.42 -18.39 -5.93
C LEU A 363 17.95 -16.97 -5.79
N ARG A 364 18.98 -16.60 -6.57
CA ARG A 364 19.48 -15.22 -6.58
C ARG A 364 18.42 -14.22 -7.04
N GLU A 365 17.56 -14.58 -7.99
CA GLU A 365 16.42 -13.77 -8.41
C GLU A 365 15.36 -13.66 -7.30
N VAL A 366 15.00 -14.77 -6.64
CA VAL A 366 14.02 -14.80 -5.53
C VAL A 366 14.45 -13.92 -4.34
N PHE A 367 15.73 -13.95 -3.99
CA PHE A 367 16.28 -13.12 -2.93
C PHE A 367 16.71 -11.73 -3.41
N LYS A 368 16.60 -11.44 -4.72
CA LYS A 368 17.04 -10.18 -5.35
C LYS A 368 18.48 -9.80 -4.96
N ILE A 369 19.39 -10.77 -4.93
CA ILE A 369 20.78 -10.53 -4.52
C ILE A 369 21.52 -9.81 -5.65
N PRO A 370 22.07 -8.61 -5.43
CA PRO A 370 22.78 -7.88 -6.48
C PRO A 370 24.00 -8.68 -6.98
N LYS A 371 24.25 -8.66 -8.29
CA LYS A 371 25.44 -9.32 -8.88
C LYS A 371 26.71 -8.56 -8.46
N GLY A 372 27.74 -9.29 -8.00
CA GLY A 372 29.04 -8.72 -7.63
C GLY A 372 29.08 -7.89 -6.34
N PHE A 373 28.06 -7.99 -5.47
CA PHE A 373 27.96 -7.18 -4.27
C PHE A 373 28.32 -7.99 -3.01
N ASP A 374 29.19 -7.42 -2.18
CA ASP A 374 29.57 -8.00 -0.89
C ASP A 374 28.61 -7.48 0.20
N ILE A 375 27.88 -8.39 0.84
CA ILE A 375 26.92 -8.04 1.88
C ILE A 375 27.66 -8.03 3.22
N PRO A 376 27.71 -6.90 3.95
CA PRO A 376 28.46 -6.85 5.20
C PRO A 376 27.87 -7.79 6.24
N PRO A 377 28.69 -8.26 7.21
CA PRO A 377 28.19 -8.99 8.37
C PRO A 377 27.14 -8.19 9.12
N MET A 378 26.09 -8.87 9.58
CA MET A 378 25.02 -8.27 10.35
C MET A 378 25.41 -8.27 11.83
N VAL A 379 25.75 -7.11 12.38
CA VAL A 379 26.09 -6.97 13.81
C VAL A 379 24.84 -7.21 14.65
N LEU A 380 24.92 -8.06 15.68
CA LEU A 380 23.74 -8.50 16.44
C LEU A 380 23.65 -7.87 17.83
N VAL A 381 24.79 -7.50 18.40
CA VAL A 381 24.91 -6.92 19.74
C VAL A 381 25.89 -5.76 19.72
N ARG A 382 25.69 -4.78 20.60
CA ARG A 382 26.67 -3.74 20.89
C ARG A 382 27.82 -4.29 21.73
N SER A 383 28.88 -3.51 21.89
CA SER A 383 30.02 -3.83 22.77
C SER A 383 29.61 -3.99 24.24
N ASP A 384 28.50 -3.37 24.67
CA ASP A 384 27.92 -3.48 26.01
C ASP A 384 27.02 -4.73 26.21
N GLY A 385 26.83 -5.55 25.17
CA GLY A 385 26.01 -6.76 25.21
C GLY A 385 24.52 -6.56 24.92
N THR A 386 24.04 -5.32 24.74
CA THR A 386 22.65 -5.05 24.35
C THR A 386 22.38 -5.47 22.90
N THR A 387 21.22 -6.06 22.63
CA THR A 387 20.83 -6.50 21.28
C THR A 387 20.57 -5.29 20.38
N LEU A 388 21.03 -5.36 19.13
CA LEU A 388 20.63 -4.41 18.09
C LEU A 388 19.26 -4.76 17.53
N TYR A 389 18.65 -3.78 16.86
CA TYR A 389 17.34 -3.91 16.24
C TYR A 389 17.24 -5.11 15.28
N TRP A 390 18.34 -5.47 14.60
CA TRP A 390 18.43 -6.65 13.74
C TRP A 390 17.97 -7.95 14.38
N THR A 391 18.42 -8.22 15.62
CA THR A 391 18.07 -9.45 16.33
C THR A 391 16.58 -9.46 16.68
N ARG A 392 16.02 -8.29 16.96
CA ARG A 392 14.58 -8.11 17.25
C ARG A 392 13.74 -8.28 15.99
N ASP A 393 14.19 -7.76 14.85
CA ASP A 393 13.49 -7.92 13.56
C ASP A 393 13.48 -9.38 13.08
N ILE A 394 14.55 -10.15 13.30
CA ILE A 394 14.57 -11.60 13.03
C ILE A 394 13.55 -12.30 13.93
N ALA A 395 13.56 -12.02 15.24
CA ALA A 395 12.61 -12.57 16.18
C ALA A 395 11.16 -12.24 15.82
N TYR A 396 10.89 -10.99 15.46
CA TYR A 396 9.57 -10.54 15.07
C TYR A 396 9.11 -11.13 13.73
N SER A 397 10.03 -11.34 12.78
CA SER A 397 9.73 -12.06 11.55
C SER A 397 9.27 -13.49 11.83
N ILE A 398 9.97 -14.20 12.72
CA ILE A 398 9.58 -15.55 13.17
C ILE A 398 8.23 -15.51 13.90
N PHE A 399 8.01 -14.52 14.77
CA PHE A 399 6.76 -14.33 15.49
C PHE A 399 5.57 -14.18 14.54
N LYS A 400 5.65 -13.30 13.52
CA LYS A 400 4.57 -13.10 12.53
C LYS A 400 4.16 -14.40 11.83
N PHE A 401 5.13 -15.21 11.41
CA PHE A 401 4.85 -16.50 10.78
C PHE A 401 4.18 -17.48 11.73
N ARG A 402 4.69 -17.60 12.97
CA ARG A 402 4.20 -18.59 13.94
C ARG A 402 2.88 -18.22 14.58
N ASP A 403 2.79 -17.02 15.13
CA ASP A 403 1.63 -16.54 15.89
C ASP A 403 0.39 -16.48 15.00
N SER A 404 0.56 -16.04 13.76
CA SER A 404 -0.53 -16.08 12.82
C SER A 404 -0.70 -17.50 12.25
N ASN A 405 0.35 -18.31 12.03
CA ASN A 405 0.39 -19.42 11.06
C ASN A 405 0.37 -18.91 9.60
N ALA A 406 1.21 -17.92 9.31
CA ALA A 406 1.23 -17.25 8.00
C ALA A 406 1.83 -18.14 6.92
N ASP A 407 1.24 -18.08 5.73
CA ASP A 407 1.86 -18.58 4.51
C ASP A 407 2.85 -17.57 3.95
N ILE A 408 2.50 -16.28 4.03
CA ILE A 408 3.26 -15.16 3.48
C ILE A 408 3.27 -14.01 4.48
N VAL A 409 4.41 -13.36 4.63
CA VAL A 409 4.56 -12.11 5.39
C VAL A 409 5.03 -11.02 4.43
N ILE A 410 4.28 -9.94 4.34
CA ILE A 410 4.60 -8.75 3.54
C ILE A 410 4.95 -7.61 4.50
N ASN A 411 6.18 -7.14 4.43
CA ASN A 411 6.66 -5.98 5.17
C ASN A 411 6.64 -4.76 4.24
N VAL A 412 5.74 -3.80 4.50
CA VAL A 412 5.65 -2.54 3.77
C VAL A 412 6.60 -1.53 4.41
N ILE A 413 7.81 -1.43 3.88
CA ILE A 413 8.90 -0.67 4.50
C ILE A 413 9.63 0.15 3.43
N SER A 414 10.07 1.36 3.77
CA SER A 414 10.83 2.25 2.88
C SER A 414 12.00 1.54 2.16
N GLY A 415 12.28 1.94 0.93
CA GLY A 415 13.41 1.47 0.12
C GLY A 415 14.79 1.72 0.75
N GLU A 416 14.88 2.62 1.72
CA GLU A 416 16.09 2.83 2.53
C GLU A 416 16.48 1.57 3.36
N GLN A 417 15.54 0.65 3.57
CA GLN A 417 15.73 -0.59 4.34
C GLN A 417 15.91 -1.83 3.46
N ARG A 418 16.26 -1.70 2.17
CA ARG A 418 16.43 -2.85 1.25
C ARG A 418 17.49 -3.86 1.73
N LEU A 419 18.70 -3.39 2.01
CA LEU A 419 19.80 -4.24 2.51
C LEU A 419 19.44 -4.87 3.87
N PRO A 420 18.98 -4.10 4.86
CA PRO A 420 18.40 -4.59 6.11
C PRO A 420 17.40 -5.75 5.96
N GLN A 421 16.36 -5.57 5.14
CA GLN A 421 15.34 -6.60 4.92
C GLN A 421 15.89 -7.83 4.18
N LEU A 422 16.82 -7.64 3.24
CA LEU A 422 17.54 -8.74 2.60
C LEU A 422 18.36 -9.55 3.63
N GLN A 423 19.10 -8.88 4.51
CA GLN A 423 19.88 -9.56 5.54
C GLN A 423 19.00 -10.35 6.51
N ILE A 424 17.81 -9.85 6.88
CA ILE A 424 16.86 -10.61 7.71
C ILE A 424 16.39 -11.87 6.99
N ARG A 425 16.01 -11.79 5.70
CA ARG A 425 15.64 -12.98 4.90
C ARG A 425 16.76 -14.01 4.84
N LEU A 426 17.99 -13.56 4.63
CA LEU A 426 19.16 -14.43 4.61
C LEU A 426 19.45 -15.01 6.00
N ALA A 427 19.29 -14.24 7.08
CA ALA A 427 19.43 -14.75 8.44
C ALA A 427 18.44 -15.87 8.74
N LEU A 428 17.16 -15.74 8.33
CA LEU A 428 16.17 -16.81 8.44
C LEU A 428 16.62 -18.07 7.70
N LEU A 429 17.16 -17.92 6.48
CA LEU A 429 17.68 -19.04 5.70
C LEU A 429 18.87 -19.73 6.39
N GLY A 430 19.80 -18.96 6.96
CA GLY A 430 20.93 -19.46 7.75
C GLY A 430 20.50 -20.17 9.04
N LEU A 431 19.38 -19.78 9.63
CA LEU A 431 18.78 -20.44 10.80
C LEU A 431 17.95 -21.69 10.44
N GLY A 432 17.94 -22.12 9.18
CA GLY A 432 17.19 -23.28 8.71
C GLY A 432 15.70 -23.01 8.46
N LEU A 433 15.27 -21.75 8.53
CA LEU A 433 13.89 -21.31 8.29
C LEU A 433 13.68 -20.97 6.81
N ALA A 434 13.90 -21.96 5.94
CA ALA A 434 13.85 -21.75 4.50
C ALA A 434 12.45 -21.31 4.03
N ARG A 435 11.37 -21.89 4.55
CA ARG A 435 9.98 -21.52 4.19
C ARG A 435 9.73 -20.04 4.46
N GLU A 436 10.10 -19.57 5.66
CA GLU A 436 9.91 -18.19 6.10
C GLU A 436 10.76 -17.23 5.25
N ALA A 437 12.01 -17.59 4.96
CA ALA A 437 12.91 -16.78 4.13
C ALA A 437 12.38 -16.56 2.70
N HIS A 438 11.77 -17.60 2.10
CA HIS A 438 11.18 -17.54 0.75
C HIS A 438 9.85 -16.77 0.73
N ASN A 439 9.04 -16.92 1.78
CA ASN A 439 7.70 -16.33 1.85
C ASN A 439 7.64 -14.97 2.57
N MET A 440 8.79 -14.40 2.93
CA MET A 440 8.88 -13.03 3.43
C MET A 440 9.17 -12.06 2.28
N ILE A 441 8.27 -11.12 2.07
CA ILE A 441 8.32 -10.12 1.00
C ILE A 441 8.59 -8.76 1.62
N HIS A 442 9.68 -8.11 1.17
CA HIS A 442 9.85 -6.67 1.36
C HIS A 442 9.12 -5.95 0.23
N TYR A 443 7.99 -5.33 0.57
CA TYR A 443 7.30 -4.41 -0.33
C TYR A 443 7.90 -3.02 -0.11
N ASP A 444 8.88 -2.68 -0.94
CA ASP A 444 9.61 -1.44 -0.82
C ASP A 444 8.92 -0.27 -1.53
N TYR A 445 8.92 0.89 -0.88
CA TYR A 445 8.40 2.13 -1.43
C TYR A 445 9.38 3.29 -1.21
N GLU A 446 9.37 4.26 -2.12
CA GLU A 446 10.25 5.44 -2.04
C GLU A 446 9.64 6.57 -1.19
N ILE A 447 10.48 7.51 -0.77
CA ILE A 447 10.09 8.58 0.13
C ILE A 447 9.10 9.59 -0.49
N VAL A 448 8.29 10.20 0.37
CA VAL A 448 7.47 11.38 0.04
C VAL A 448 8.19 12.63 0.52
N ARG A 449 8.33 13.63 -0.35
CA ARG A 449 8.94 14.92 -0.06
C ARG A 449 7.88 16.02 -0.12
N LEU A 450 8.04 17.03 0.73
CA LEU A 450 7.30 18.29 0.63
C LEU A 450 8.18 19.33 -0.09
N PRO A 451 7.62 20.17 -0.98
CA PRO A 451 8.37 21.22 -1.66
C PRO A 451 9.13 22.12 -0.68
N GLY A 452 10.45 22.21 -0.83
CA GLY A 452 11.30 23.14 -0.07
C GLY A 452 11.40 22.89 1.45
N ARG A 453 10.91 21.75 1.97
CA ARG A 453 10.93 21.45 3.42
C ARG A 453 11.59 20.10 3.72
N VAL A 454 12.48 20.09 4.70
CA VAL A 454 13.02 18.87 5.30
C VAL A 454 12.24 18.58 6.57
N MET A 455 11.77 17.35 6.75
CA MET A 455 11.01 16.95 7.94
C MET A 455 11.96 16.40 9.02
N SER A 456 11.73 16.80 10.26
CA SER A 456 12.50 16.36 11.43
C SER A 456 11.64 16.34 12.70
N GLY A 457 11.19 15.15 13.10
CA GLY A 457 10.45 14.92 14.34
C GLY A 457 11.17 15.47 15.57
N ARG A 458 12.49 15.21 15.69
CA ARG A 458 13.34 15.70 16.81
C ARG A 458 13.45 17.22 16.92
N ARG A 459 13.02 17.98 15.90
CA ARG A 459 13.01 19.45 15.88
C ARG A 459 11.60 20.03 15.86
N GLY A 460 10.56 19.20 15.85
CA GLY A 460 9.17 19.65 15.67
C GLY A 460 8.93 20.27 14.28
N GLU A 461 9.77 19.96 13.29
CA GLU A 461 9.69 20.50 11.94
C GLU A 461 9.08 19.44 11.02
N TYR A 462 7.76 19.28 11.04
CA TYR A 462 7.04 18.39 10.13
C TYR A 462 5.67 18.97 9.82
N VAL A 463 5.04 18.45 8.77
CA VAL A 463 3.61 18.67 8.51
C VAL A 463 2.92 17.35 8.79
N SER A 464 2.04 17.35 9.78
CA SER A 464 1.29 16.17 10.19
C SER A 464 0.26 15.78 9.13
N LEU A 465 -0.14 14.50 9.14
CA LEU A 465 -1.21 14.01 8.28
C LEU A 465 -2.55 14.65 8.65
N ASP A 466 -2.79 14.95 9.93
CA ASP A 466 -3.98 15.66 10.39
C ASP A 466 -4.08 17.05 9.71
N GLU A 467 -3.00 17.84 9.75
CA GLU A 467 -2.95 19.17 9.11
C GLU A 467 -3.19 19.09 7.59
N ILE A 468 -2.61 18.09 6.93
CA ILE A 468 -2.80 17.89 5.48
C ILE A 468 -4.25 17.51 5.16
N LEU A 469 -4.87 16.64 5.96
CA LEU A 469 -6.27 16.26 5.80
C LEU A 469 -7.20 17.45 6.01
N ASP A 470 -6.95 18.24 7.05
CA ASP A 470 -7.77 19.40 7.39
C ASP A 470 -7.64 20.50 6.32
N GLU A 471 -6.43 20.74 5.81
CA GLU A 471 -6.21 21.66 4.68
C GLU A 471 -6.94 21.17 3.42
N ALA A 472 -6.81 19.89 3.09
CA ALA A 472 -7.43 19.32 1.90
C ALA A 472 -8.97 19.35 1.99
N LYS A 473 -9.52 19.06 3.18
CA LYS A 473 -10.95 19.14 3.46
C LYS A 473 -11.47 20.58 3.34
N ALA A 474 -10.78 21.55 3.92
CA ALA A 474 -11.18 22.95 3.87
C ALA A 474 -11.28 23.46 2.42
N ARG A 475 -10.30 23.10 1.59
CA ARG A 475 -10.30 23.42 0.15
C ARG A 475 -11.43 22.72 -0.61
N ALA A 476 -11.65 21.42 -0.35
CA ALA A 476 -12.75 20.68 -0.97
C ALA A 476 -14.12 21.26 -0.59
N LEU A 477 -14.30 21.68 0.67
CA LEU A 477 -15.52 22.31 1.16
C LEU A 477 -15.80 23.66 0.47
N GLN A 478 -14.76 24.48 0.26
CA GLN A 478 -14.88 25.73 -0.49
C GLN A 478 -15.41 25.48 -1.91
N GLU A 479 -14.88 24.47 -2.61
CA GLU A 479 -15.32 24.12 -3.96
C GLU A 479 -16.78 23.62 -3.99
N ILE A 480 -17.19 22.80 -3.03
CA ILE A 480 -18.58 22.32 -2.91
C ILE A 480 -19.55 23.50 -2.73
N LEU A 481 -19.26 24.39 -1.79
CA LEU A 481 -20.11 25.54 -1.47
C LEU A 481 -20.18 26.55 -2.63
N ALA A 482 -19.12 26.66 -3.42
CA ALA A 482 -19.11 27.50 -4.63
C ALA A 482 -20.06 26.97 -5.72
N ARG A 483 -20.22 25.64 -5.83
CA ARG A 483 -21.10 25.00 -6.83
C ARG A 483 -22.54 24.85 -6.37
N ASN A 484 -22.77 24.67 -5.08
CA ASN A 484 -24.10 24.52 -4.50
C ASN A 484 -24.21 25.21 -3.15
N THR A 485 -24.71 26.44 -3.14
CA THR A 485 -24.89 27.25 -1.92
C THR A 485 -26.04 26.78 -1.01
N SER A 486 -26.88 25.86 -1.49
CA SER A 486 -28.06 25.38 -0.77
C SER A 486 -27.88 24.03 -0.07
N ILE A 487 -26.69 23.44 -0.18
CA ILE A 487 -26.38 22.15 0.45
C ILE A 487 -26.36 22.27 1.98
N ASP A 488 -26.84 21.25 2.67
CA ASP A 488 -26.70 21.14 4.13
C ASP A 488 -25.22 21.10 4.52
N MET A 489 -24.85 21.89 5.54
CA MET A 489 -23.45 22.07 5.93
C MET A 489 -22.82 20.76 6.44
N SER A 490 -23.56 19.97 7.23
CA SER A 490 -23.07 18.69 7.75
C SER A 490 -22.82 17.69 6.62
N LEU A 491 -23.73 17.64 5.65
CA LEU A 491 -23.53 16.85 4.43
C LEU A 491 -22.32 17.35 3.62
N ALA A 492 -22.17 18.66 3.44
CA ALA A 492 -21.04 19.25 2.71
C ALA A 492 -19.70 18.91 3.36
N GLU A 493 -19.60 18.99 4.69
CA GLU A 493 -18.40 18.62 5.43
C GLU A 493 -18.06 17.12 5.29
N SER A 494 -19.09 16.26 5.30
CA SER A 494 -18.93 14.81 5.10
C SER A 494 -18.44 14.47 3.69
N ILE A 495 -18.98 15.15 2.66
CA ILE A 495 -18.50 15.00 1.28
C ILE A 495 -17.06 15.52 1.18
N ALA A 496 -16.76 16.70 1.73
CA ALA A 496 -15.42 17.29 1.71
C ALA A 496 -14.37 16.38 2.36
N GLU A 497 -14.68 15.73 3.48
CA GLU A 497 -13.78 14.76 4.13
C GLU A 497 -13.48 13.59 3.19
N LYS A 498 -14.50 13.02 2.54
CA LYS A 498 -14.31 11.90 1.60
C LYS A 498 -13.50 12.32 0.36
N ILE A 499 -13.68 13.55 -0.13
CA ILE A 499 -12.87 14.10 -1.23
C ILE A 499 -11.40 14.22 -0.79
N ALA A 500 -11.15 14.80 0.38
CA ALA A 500 -9.81 14.96 0.92
C ALA A 500 -9.09 13.62 1.11
N VAL A 501 -9.77 12.65 1.74
CA VAL A 501 -9.25 11.29 1.90
C VAL A 501 -8.98 10.63 0.53
N GLY A 502 -9.90 10.78 -0.41
CA GLY A 502 -9.75 10.23 -1.76
C GLY A 502 -8.57 10.82 -2.52
N ALA A 503 -8.37 12.14 -2.44
CA ALA A 503 -7.24 12.85 -3.02
C ALA A 503 -5.91 12.35 -2.44
N ILE A 504 -5.80 12.28 -1.12
CA ILE A 504 -4.58 11.85 -0.44
C ILE A 504 -4.27 10.39 -0.76
N ARG A 505 -5.23 9.47 -0.55
CA ARG A 505 -5.00 8.03 -0.79
C ARG A 505 -4.65 7.74 -2.24
N PHE A 506 -5.37 8.33 -3.19
CA PHE A 506 -5.10 8.13 -4.60
C PHE A 506 -3.71 8.66 -4.99
N SER A 507 -3.35 9.87 -4.56
CA SER A 507 -2.04 10.46 -4.87
C SER A 507 -0.85 9.67 -4.32
N LEU A 508 -1.05 8.88 -3.26
CA LEU A 508 -0.03 8.04 -2.65
C LEU A 508 0.06 6.63 -3.27
N ALA A 509 -1.04 6.15 -3.87
CA ALA A 509 -1.12 4.82 -4.49
C ALA A 509 -0.94 4.82 -6.01
N GLN A 510 -1.30 5.92 -6.69
CA GLN A 510 -1.21 6.03 -8.16
C GLN A 510 0.24 6.02 -8.67
N PRO A 511 1.20 6.70 -8.03
CA PRO A 511 2.59 6.55 -8.39
C PRO A 511 3.08 5.18 -7.93
N GLY A 512 3.68 4.40 -8.84
CA GLY A 512 4.29 3.12 -8.47
C GLY A 512 5.19 3.24 -7.24
N ALA A 513 5.18 2.22 -6.37
CA ALA A 513 5.81 2.27 -5.05
C ALA A 513 7.27 2.73 -5.10
N LEU A 514 8.01 2.34 -6.14
CA LEU A 514 9.42 2.66 -6.35
C LEU A 514 9.69 4.08 -6.89
N LYS A 515 8.66 4.92 -7.08
CA LYS A 515 8.82 6.31 -7.52
C LYS A 515 8.77 7.27 -6.34
N PRO A 516 9.73 8.20 -6.20
CA PRO A 516 9.63 9.25 -5.20
C PRO A 516 8.45 10.19 -5.53
N ILE A 517 7.79 10.70 -4.49
CA ILE A 517 6.63 11.61 -4.65
C ILE A 517 7.01 12.97 -4.10
N VAL A 518 6.71 14.03 -4.86
CA VAL A 518 6.67 15.40 -4.35
C VAL A 518 5.21 15.73 -4.09
N PHE A 519 4.84 15.80 -2.81
CA PHE A 519 3.46 15.95 -2.40
C PHE A 519 3.06 17.43 -2.32
N ASP A 520 1.94 17.75 -2.97
CA ASP A 520 1.42 19.10 -3.12
C ASP A 520 -0.12 19.04 -3.02
N VAL A 521 -0.66 19.64 -1.96
CA VAL A 521 -2.10 19.57 -1.64
C VAL A 521 -2.95 20.17 -2.76
N GLU A 522 -2.46 21.20 -3.45
CA GLU A 522 -3.23 21.88 -4.51
C GLU A 522 -3.38 20.98 -5.74
N LYS A 523 -2.33 20.21 -6.06
CA LYS A 523 -2.33 19.34 -7.24
C LYS A 523 -3.21 18.11 -7.06
N ILE A 524 -3.35 17.60 -5.84
CA ILE A 524 -4.10 16.37 -5.59
C ILE A 524 -5.63 16.58 -5.53
N LEU A 525 -6.07 17.84 -5.40
CA LEU A 525 -7.49 18.24 -5.32
C LEU A 525 -8.11 18.64 -6.67
N ASN A 526 -7.41 18.43 -7.79
CA ASN A 526 -7.95 18.73 -9.11
C ASN A 526 -9.15 17.81 -9.43
N PHE A 527 -10.29 18.35 -9.89
CA PHE A 527 -11.49 17.56 -10.22
C PHE A 527 -11.59 17.18 -11.70
N GLU A 528 -10.71 17.72 -12.55
CA GLU A 528 -10.80 17.64 -14.00
C GLU A 528 -9.98 16.49 -14.56
N GLU A 529 -8.79 16.19 -14.02
CA GLU A 529 -7.93 15.13 -14.55
C GLU A 529 -7.03 14.49 -13.48
N ASN A 530 -6.74 13.19 -13.64
CA ASN A 530 -5.63 12.46 -13.00
C ASN A 530 -5.56 12.44 -11.45
N THR A 531 -6.71 12.55 -10.76
CA THR A 531 -6.76 12.53 -9.29
C THR A 531 -7.86 11.59 -8.73
N GLY A 532 -7.84 11.40 -7.41
CA GLY A 532 -8.91 10.72 -6.68
C GLY A 532 -10.27 11.42 -6.82
N PRO A 533 -10.37 12.75 -6.61
CA PRO A 533 -11.60 13.51 -6.82
C PRO A 533 -12.18 13.38 -8.23
N TYR A 534 -11.35 13.34 -9.27
CA TYR A 534 -11.82 13.10 -10.65
C TYR A 534 -12.53 11.75 -10.80
N LEU A 535 -11.97 10.69 -10.22
CA LEU A 535 -12.59 9.36 -10.23
C LEU A 535 -13.86 9.30 -9.38
N GLN A 536 -13.86 9.93 -8.20
CA GLN A 536 -15.04 10.03 -7.34
C GLN A 536 -16.19 10.77 -8.05
N TYR A 537 -15.87 11.86 -8.75
CA TYR A 537 -16.84 12.62 -9.53
C TYR A 537 -17.40 11.81 -10.69
N THR A 538 -16.54 11.06 -11.39
CA THR A 538 -16.96 10.16 -12.47
C THR A 538 -17.89 9.05 -11.95
N TYR A 539 -17.57 8.47 -10.79
CA TYR A 539 -18.45 7.50 -10.11
C TYR A 539 -19.80 8.14 -9.73
N ALA A 540 -19.80 9.32 -9.09
CA ALA A 540 -21.01 10.04 -8.71
C ALA A 540 -21.90 10.37 -9.93
N ARG A 541 -21.28 10.76 -11.05
CA ARG A 541 -21.99 10.99 -12.32
C ARG A 541 -22.65 9.71 -12.84
N ALA A 542 -21.92 8.60 -12.88
CA ALA A 542 -22.48 7.31 -13.29
C ALA A 542 -23.62 6.86 -12.37
N HIS A 543 -23.48 7.05 -11.06
CA HIS A 543 -24.51 6.79 -10.07
C HIS A 543 -25.78 7.64 -10.32
N ASN A 544 -25.62 8.95 -10.50
CA ASN A 544 -26.74 9.87 -10.79
C ASN A 544 -27.48 9.56 -12.10
N ILE A 545 -26.78 9.10 -13.13
CA ILE A 545 -27.42 8.66 -14.39
C ILE A 545 -28.33 7.47 -14.12
N LEU A 546 -27.88 6.51 -13.31
CA LEU A 546 -28.68 5.32 -12.97
C LEU A 546 -29.84 5.66 -12.03
N GLU A 547 -29.66 6.59 -11.07
CA GLU A 547 -30.79 7.10 -10.26
C GLU A 547 -31.88 7.69 -11.14
N LYS A 548 -31.50 8.51 -12.14
CA LYS A 548 -32.46 9.13 -13.08
C LYS A 548 -33.09 8.14 -14.04
N HIS A 549 -32.34 7.11 -14.44
CA HIS A 549 -32.84 6.05 -15.32
C HIS A 549 -33.85 5.15 -14.60
N GLY A 550 -33.56 4.80 -13.34
CA GLY A 550 -34.27 3.76 -12.62
C GLY A 550 -33.76 2.35 -12.93
N PRO A 551 -34.45 1.31 -12.44
CA PRO A 551 -34.07 -0.10 -12.66
C PRO A 551 -33.93 -0.44 -14.15
N ILE A 552 -32.91 -1.23 -14.48
CA ILE A 552 -32.63 -1.68 -15.85
C ILE A 552 -33.50 -2.89 -16.17
N ASP A 553 -34.21 -2.88 -17.30
CA ASP A 553 -34.92 -4.05 -17.81
C ASP A 553 -34.04 -4.84 -18.76
N TYR A 554 -33.33 -5.84 -18.22
CA TYR A 554 -32.40 -6.69 -18.98
C TYR A 554 -33.04 -7.41 -20.17
N ARG A 555 -34.36 -7.60 -20.19
CA ARG A 555 -35.07 -8.27 -21.30
C ARG A 555 -35.18 -7.39 -22.54
N LEU A 556 -35.10 -6.07 -22.36
CA LEU A 556 -35.22 -5.09 -23.43
C LEU A 556 -33.88 -4.65 -23.99
N VAL A 557 -32.77 -4.97 -23.32
CA VAL A 557 -31.42 -4.61 -23.76
C VAL A 557 -31.17 -5.13 -25.18
N ASP A 558 -30.82 -4.21 -26.08
CA ASP A 558 -30.41 -4.52 -27.45
C ASP A 558 -28.88 -4.44 -27.57
N PRO A 559 -28.17 -5.58 -27.68
CA PRO A 559 -26.71 -5.60 -27.79
C PRO A 559 -26.14 -4.93 -29.04
N THR A 560 -26.95 -4.73 -30.09
CA THR A 560 -26.48 -4.04 -31.31
C THR A 560 -26.16 -2.57 -31.05
N ALA A 561 -26.65 -2.01 -29.94
CA ALA A 561 -26.25 -0.71 -29.42
C ALA A 561 -24.72 -0.58 -29.26
N TYR A 562 -24.01 -1.68 -29.00
CA TYR A 562 -22.57 -1.61 -28.76
C TYR A 562 -21.72 -1.49 -30.03
N LYS A 563 -22.30 -1.60 -31.23
CA LYS A 563 -21.58 -1.43 -32.52
C LYS A 563 -21.02 -0.03 -32.76
N ASP A 564 -21.54 0.96 -32.04
CA ASP A 564 -20.93 2.28 -32.05
C ASP A 564 -19.52 2.24 -31.45
N ARG A 565 -18.59 2.97 -32.07
CA ARG A 565 -17.16 2.91 -31.75
C ARG A 565 -16.84 3.28 -30.31
N GLU A 566 -17.47 4.32 -29.77
CA GLU A 566 -17.19 4.78 -28.39
C GLU A 566 -17.83 3.81 -27.38
N ARG A 567 -19.06 3.34 -27.64
CA ARG A 567 -19.73 2.32 -26.81
C ARG A 567 -18.96 1.00 -26.79
N ARG A 568 -18.46 0.54 -27.94
CA ARG A 568 -17.60 -0.64 -28.06
C ARG A 568 -16.34 -0.50 -27.23
N SER A 569 -15.63 0.62 -27.40
CA SER A 569 -14.40 0.93 -26.66
C SER A 569 -14.64 0.87 -25.15
N LEU A 570 -15.71 1.52 -24.68
CA LEU A 570 -16.09 1.52 -23.27
C LEU A 570 -16.45 0.11 -22.78
N LEU A 571 -17.28 -0.64 -23.52
CA LEU A 571 -17.68 -2.01 -23.16
C LEU A 571 -16.46 -2.93 -22.99
N ILE A 572 -15.59 -2.99 -23.99
CA ILE A 572 -14.42 -3.89 -23.96
C ILE A 572 -13.44 -3.40 -22.90
N HIS A 573 -13.25 -2.09 -22.72
CA HIS A 573 -12.40 -1.58 -21.65
C HIS A 573 -12.97 -2.02 -20.30
N THR A 574 -14.22 -1.68 -19.97
CA THR A 574 -14.87 -2.04 -18.70
C THR A 574 -14.81 -3.54 -18.40
N LEU A 575 -15.13 -4.41 -19.37
CA LEU A 575 -15.12 -5.86 -19.16
C LEU A 575 -13.73 -6.48 -18.99
N MET A 576 -12.64 -5.72 -19.18
CA MET A 576 -11.28 -6.14 -18.84
C MET A 576 -10.92 -5.91 -17.37
N TYR A 577 -11.71 -5.13 -16.63
CA TYR A 577 -11.44 -4.83 -15.22
C TYR A 577 -11.15 -6.07 -14.37
N PRO A 578 -11.92 -7.18 -14.48
CA PRO A 578 -11.66 -8.37 -13.66
C PRO A 578 -10.26 -8.96 -13.90
N LEU A 579 -9.81 -9.02 -15.15
CA LEU A 579 -8.47 -9.53 -15.47
C LEU A 579 -7.36 -8.57 -15.01
N ILE A 580 -7.53 -7.27 -15.27
CA ILE A 580 -6.54 -6.25 -14.89
C ILE A 580 -6.40 -6.14 -13.37
N SER A 581 -7.52 -6.14 -12.65
CA SER A 581 -7.51 -6.10 -11.18
C SER A 581 -6.87 -7.34 -10.58
N ALA A 582 -7.21 -8.56 -11.04
CA ALA A 582 -6.54 -9.77 -10.54
C ALA A 582 -5.02 -9.75 -10.81
N LYS A 583 -4.59 -9.39 -12.03
CA LYS A 583 -3.15 -9.27 -12.35
C LYS A 583 -2.45 -8.26 -11.44
N ALA A 584 -3.05 -7.09 -11.24
CA ALA A 584 -2.51 -6.07 -10.37
C ALA A 584 -2.42 -6.54 -8.92
N ILE A 585 -3.39 -7.33 -8.43
CA ILE A 585 -3.36 -7.90 -7.08
C ILE A 585 -2.26 -8.96 -6.94
N ASP A 586 -2.20 -9.91 -7.88
CA ASP A 586 -1.23 -11.01 -7.85
C ASP A 586 0.23 -10.49 -7.97
N GLU A 587 0.43 -9.36 -8.65
CA GLU A 587 1.72 -8.67 -8.77
C GLU A 587 1.99 -7.64 -7.66
N LEU A 588 1.02 -7.35 -6.78
CA LEU A 588 1.07 -6.30 -5.76
C LEU A 588 1.27 -4.89 -6.33
N ARG A 589 0.60 -4.54 -7.43
CA ARG A 589 0.77 -3.26 -8.15
C ARG A 589 -0.49 -2.40 -8.12
N PRO A 590 -0.79 -1.71 -6.99
CA PRO A 590 -1.96 -0.83 -6.89
C PRO A 590 -1.96 0.28 -7.97
N GLU A 591 -0.79 0.71 -8.46
CA GLU A 591 -0.66 1.71 -9.52
C GLU A 591 -1.30 1.28 -10.85
N ASP A 592 -1.35 -0.03 -11.13
CA ASP A 592 -1.96 -0.57 -12.35
C ASP A 592 -3.49 -0.44 -12.30
N ILE A 593 -4.09 -0.63 -11.11
CA ILE A 593 -5.52 -0.36 -10.87
C ILE A 593 -5.78 1.14 -11.05
N ALA A 594 -4.98 2.00 -10.42
CA ALA A 594 -5.15 3.45 -10.52
C ALA A 594 -5.10 3.95 -11.97
N SER A 595 -4.12 3.49 -12.75
CA SER A 595 -3.96 3.85 -14.16
C SER A 595 -5.13 3.36 -15.02
N TYR A 596 -5.62 2.15 -14.74
CA TYR A 596 -6.77 1.59 -15.43
C TYR A 596 -8.06 2.39 -15.14
N LEU A 597 -8.31 2.76 -13.88
CA LEU A 597 -9.51 3.53 -13.51
C LEU A 597 -9.52 4.93 -14.13
N LEU A 598 -8.37 5.60 -14.20
CA LEU A 598 -8.24 6.88 -14.90
C LEU A 598 -8.61 6.73 -16.38
N LYS A 599 -8.08 5.70 -17.04
CA LYS A 599 -8.40 5.44 -18.44
C LYS A 599 -9.88 5.14 -18.65
N LEU A 600 -10.49 4.34 -17.77
CA LEU A 600 -11.91 4.04 -17.78
C LEU A 600 -12.75 5.31 -17.63
N ALA A 601 -12.40 6.18 -16.68
CA ALA A 601 -13.08 7.45 -16.46
C ALA A 601 -13.01 8.37 -17.68
N ASP A 602 -11.84 8.46 -18.33
CA ASP A 602 -11.67 9.27 -19.54
C ASP A 602 -12.54 8.80 -20.70
N ILE A 603 -12.61 7.48 -20.93
CA ILE A 603 -13.45 6.89 -21.98
C ILE A 603 -14.92 7.16 -21.68
N PHE A 604 -15.35 6.92 -20.42
CA PHE A 604 -16.73 7.16 -20.00
C PHE A 604 -17.15 8.63 -20.13
N ASN A 605 -16.33 9.55 -19.65
CA ASN A 605 -16.63 10.99 -19.68
C ASN A 605 -16.71 11.52 -21.11
N ARG A 606 -15.83 11.06 -22.00
CA ARG A 606 -15.87 11.41 -23.43
C ARG A 606 -17.13 10.88 -24.11
N TRP A 607 -17.51 9.64 -23.85
CA TRP A 607 -18.70 9.02 -24.41
C TRP A 607 -19.97 9.75 -23.93
N TYR A 608 -20.11 9.97 -22.62
CA TYR A 608 -21.29 10.61 -22.03
C TYR A 608 -21.55 12.04 -22.53
N GLN A 609 -20.50 12.80 -22.87
CA GLN A 609 -20.66 14.13 -23.46
C GLN A 609 -21.36 14.13 -24.82
N ARG A 610 -21.32 13.01 -25.55
CA ARG A 610 -21.79 12.92 -26.94
C ARG A 610 -23.02 12.03 -27.09
N ASP A 611 -23.19 11.07 -26.21
CA ASP A 611 -24.19 10.01 -26.35
C ASP A 611 -25.07 9.92 -25.10
N SER A 612 -26.27 10.49 -25.18
CA SER A 612 -27.19 10.56 -24.05
C SER A 612 -27.77 9.18 -23.72
N VAL A 613 -27.84 8.87 -22.42
CA VAL A 613 -28.53 7.69 -21.90
C VAL A 613 -30.01 8.00 -21.72
N ILE A 614 -30.35 9.01 -20.89
CA ILE A 614 -31.73 9.30 -20.48
C ILE A 614 -32.64 9.71 -21.65
N HIS A 615 -32.11 10.42 -22.63
CA HIS A 615 -32.88 10.95 -23.76
C HIS A 615 -32.85 10.04 -24.99
N GLU A 616 -32.26 8.84 -24.90
CA GLU A 616 -32.24 7.85 -25.99
C GLU A 616 -33.67 7.41 -26.31
N GLN A 617 -34.10 7.55 -27.57
CA GLN A 617 -35.47 7.25 -27.99
C GLN A 617 -35.69 5.74 -28.18
N ASN A 618 -34.65 5.01 -28.62
CA ASN A 618 -34.74 3.56 -28.74
C ASN A 618 -34.61 2.92 -27.36
N ILE A 619 -35.70 2.31 -26.88
CA ILE A 619 -35.77 1.67 -25.55
C ILE A 619 -34.65 0.64 -25.37
N GLY A 620 -34.42 -0.24 -26.35
CA GLY A 620 -33.39 -1.26 -26.21
C GLY A 620 -31.97 -0.70 -26.14
N PHE A 621 -31.71 0.40 -26.86
CA PHE A 621 -30.43 1.12 -26.76
C PHE A 621 -30.31 1.85 -25.42
N ARG A 622 -31.40 2.42 -24.91
CA ARG A 622 -31.44 3.08 -23.60
C ARG A 622 -31.03 2.11 -22.49
N GLU A 623 -31.64 0.92 -22.47
CA GLU A 623 -31.33 -0.14 -21.51
C GLU A 623 -29.88 -0.66 -21.68
N ALA A 624 -29.41 -0.84 -22.92
CA ALA A 624 -28.03 -1.26 -23.20
C ALA A 624 -27.00 -0.23 -22.69
N LYS A 625 -27.28 1.06 -22.88
CA LYS A 625 -26.44 2.15 -22.36
C LYS A 625 -26.48 2.22 -20.84
N ALA A 626 -27.65 2.04 -20.23
CA ALA A 626 -27.79 2.00 -18.77
C ALA A 626 -27.00 0.82 -18.15
N LEU A 627 -27.03 -0.37 -18.78
CA LEU A 627 -26.20 -1.50 -18.39
C LEU A 627 -24.71 -1.15 -18.48
N LEU A 628 -24.28 -0.48 -19.54
CA LEU A 628 -22.89 -0.04 -19.68
C LEU A 628 -22.50 0.95 -18.57
N VAL A 629 -23.35 1.94 -18.24
CA VAL A 629 -23.12 2.86 -17.11
C VAL A 629 -23.01 2.10 -15.78
N LYS A 630 -23.89 1.10 -15.55
CA LYS A 630 -23.83 0.25 -14.37
C LYS A 630 -22.49 -0.46 -14.25
N LEU A 631 -22.01 -1.09 -15.32
CA LEU A 631 -20.72 -1.79 -15.30
C LEU A 631 -19.55 -0.84 -15.05
N VAL A 632 -19.56 0.36 -15.63
CA VAL A 632 -18.53 1.38 -15.37
C VAL A 632 -18.54 1.81 -13.92
N ARG A 633 -19.73 2.13 -13.37
CA ARG A 633 -19.90 2.51 -11.97
C ARG A 633 -19.37 1.42 -11.04
N ASP A 634 -19.74 0.17 -11.29
CA ASP A 634 -19.38 -0.97 -10.45
C ASP A 634 -17.86 -1.25 -10.51
N ALA A 635 -17.24 -1.15 -11.69
CA ALA A 635 -15.78 -1.25 -11.84
C ALA A 635 -15.03 -0.11 -11.12
N LEU A 636 -15.51 1.14 -11.25
CA LEU A 636 -14.98 2.28 -10.50
C LEU A 636 -15.11 2.06 -8.99
N SER A 637 -16.27 1.58 -8.54
CA SER A 637 -16.54 1.30 -7.12
C SER A 637 -15.57 0.27 -6.55
N SER A 638 -15.43 -0.86 -7.25
CA SER A 638 -14.51 -1.93 -6.85
C SER A 638 -13.09 -1.39 -6.82
N GLY A 639 -12.60 -0.76 -7.90
CA GLY A 639 -11.22 -0.30 -7.98
C GLY A 639 -10.87 0.79 -6.97
N LEU A 640 -11.76 1.77 -6.76
CA LEU A 640 -11.58 2.79 -5.71
C LEU A 640 -11.54 2.14 -4.32
N THR A 641 -12.40 1.16 -4.08
CA THR A 641 -12.41 0.39 -2.83
C THR A 641 -11.10 -0.38 -2.62
N LEU A 642 -10.51 -0.96 -3.67
CA LEU A 642 -9.20 -1.64 -3.59
C LEU A 642 -8.07 -0.67 -3.20
N LEU A 643 -8.12 0.57 -3.68
CA LEU A 643 -7.18 1.64 -3.31
C LEU A 643 -7.54 2.33 -1.97
N GLY A 644 -8.66 1.92 -1.37
CA GLY A 644 -9.29 2.52 -0.19
C GLY A 644 -9.72 3.98 -0.37
N VAL A 645 -9.90 4.42 -1.61
CA VAL A 645 -10.53 5.71 -1.91
C VAL A 645 -12.03 5.60 -1.67
N PRO A 646 -12.64 6.45 -0.81
CA PRO A 646 -14.07 6.39 -0.55
C PRO A 646 -14.88 6.76 -1.79
N VAL A 647 -15.99 6.09 -2.01
CA VAL A 647 -16.94 6.43 -3.09
C VAL A 647 -17.95 7.48 -2.62
N LEU A 648 -18.44 8.28 -3.57
CA LEU A 648 -19.39 9.36 -3.35
C LEU A 648 -20.59 9.18 -4.28
N GLU A 649 -21.78 8.98 -3.73
CA GLU A 649 -23.01 8.88 -4.55
C GLU A 649 -23.40 10.24 -5.13
N ARG A 650 -23.01 11.33 -4.46
CA ARG A 650 -23.24 12.73 -4.86
C ARG A 650 -22.00 13.56 -4.56
N MET A 651 -21.69 14.50 -5.45
CA MET A 651 -20.49 15.34 -5.42
C MET A 651 -20.74 16.66 -6.12
#